data_AF-A0A0D2HLZ6-F1
#
_entry.id   AF-A0A0D2HLZ6-F1
#
_cell.length_a   1.000
_cell.length_b   1.000
_cell.length_c   1.000
_cell.angle_alpha   90.00
_cell.angle_beta   90.00
_cell.angle_gamma   90.00
#
_symmetry.space_group_name_H-M   'P 1'
#
loop_
_entity.id
_entity.type
_entity.pdbx_description
1 polymer ?
#
loop_
_entity_poly.entity_id
_entity_poly.type
_entity_poly.pdbx_seq_one_letter_code
_entity_poly.pdbx_strand_id
1 'polypeptide(L)'
;MRYLHQEHWYRFVKKGKRDGRYFEDLVARLLEKLEGGRWIRTPHSWDRGRDFFRADCRTIAAEAKNRKAPLSISSLSPTLVMAVADNLGEVIFFSYSRINSNAIEHLSAFEEQTRIRIRVFHDDSLEDLILRYPTILREFFPTYNAGRRFAIGHVKVTTRISRDPEIHVAELGMSDALFEENTAGSDALTGFLNLLETFAMDFHVQNVSTVKKQTFKIRLSPETVLNHFELLDKEIEENDFQFELDLAPGQVRRRRVHLRPFSPGKDIDLTKWEPVEEKVRIKRRSFPHQITVTALVRSPLVGVVYVSALKAFEREISYRDKPVFRTTYGISGCGKTRMLYEYRNLLFRHGYRIIHIRGEFAQMTSFDEFMRRYLATRYGLPRQAPDEGDQTLNAPWRDKLDKRSQIDRLLYDKSWAPSQHMNECEDVFLRSLSDQQIGLVIDDVQGLDPTTLQFINNLTTKLLDSNHRFVLLLTFNLDLITLGSRANLYLQRLIDLSFTHSTSISSLELEGFSVGEAREFINNCLRSKQTDPDSFFTIIYKEITQILLSKIELTPLFLEQTLLYLDHKKAIKHDALGYYVHNYKTLKREVNQLETGPKGKRLEILLSHRYNALEKTLSEDEWVIIELLCRLRQIPRLAFNDLRINLLDIIHLIELGIIVDIAGYAVEFRHQTLLRLISSRRKLSDQAIIRLDQFFLVARWREVYFAQYMLRVMESGMLSRKLASKLLDRLRKGQIDNEDLLPLTDALLLELNQLIQWFDPSAVIRVLDDIAYCLRPLLGFDHAAKLYAAIYRRLVTFQDDIRQAGSEFFMLCARYGSLVLAMRQDQKAMGILRSSLDMIKSFEFSNSKMRDESIGLVANRLCAALLGHRRKDAAKKMSRKVMRAAHRGGFKYIEFQQHIDNGYIHYGFRSDNAKLIYHWKTAVTLFDEAILPEHELITNRAVAKLHEAHVDILEGKLKSALSLIKRERWICKEQLDPFHESKLVLLGAVVFLLGGRRIMPVENAIELVSYAKDLASRFDLGQVYWIAFHTNAKIWQMNHEKERAAGELNRAFAELTSVVDNAEMEDRFDWFFEDYAISMRELDARVDSDRIILVKRKSRQNTMHSILEMTSKEFNNYYANYTPKTTYYRDKYNLPCP
;
A
#
# COMPACT_ATOMS: atom_id res chain seq x y z
N MET A 1 -23.16 3.57 43.35
CA MET A 1 -23.41 2.72 44.53
C MET A 1 -24.55 3.34 45.30
N ARG A 2 -25.60 2.56 45.54
CA ARG A 2 -26.89 2.99 46.07
C ARG A 2 -27.01 2.79 47.58
N TYR A 3 -26.25 1.86 48.16
CA TYR A 3 -26.43 1.39 49.54
C TYR A 3 -25.15 1.48 50.38
N LEU A 4 -24.01 1.08 49.83
CA LEU A 4 -22.68 1.16 50.45
C LEU A 4 -22.07 2.53 50.15
N HIS A 5 -22.51 3.54 50.90
CA HIS A 5 -21.98 4.92 50.83
C HIS A 5 -20.50 5.02 51.25
N GLN A 6 -19.87 6.17 50.98
CA GLN A 6 -18.44 6.41 51.22
C GLN A 6 -17.98 6.08 52.66
N GLU A 7 -18.84 6.30 53.65
CA GLU A 7 -18.58 5.97 55.06
C GLU A 7 -18.38 4.48 55.30
N HIS A 8 -19.04 3.60 54.53
CA HIS A 8 -18.88 2.14 54.64
C HIS A 8 -17.55 1.65 54.04
N TRP A 9 -16.96 2.42 53.13
CA TRP A 9 -15.70 2.08 52.47
C TRP A 9 -14.46 2.56 53.23
N TYR A 10 -14.60 3.04 54.48
CA TYR A 10 -13.49 3.60 55.27
C TYR A 10 -12.30 2.63 55.43
N ARG A 11 -12.54 1.32 55.54
CA ARG A 11 -11.50 0.29 55.64
C ARG A 11 -10.69 0.12 54.36
N PHE A 12 -11.23 0.56 53.22
CA PHE A 12 -10.59 0.53 51.90
C PHE A 12 -9.80 1.83 51.63
N VAL A 13 -9.54 2.64 52.67
CA VAL A 13 -8.75 3.87 52.62
C VAL A 13 -7.68 3.82 53.71
N LYS A 14 -6.40 3.91 53.32
CA LYS A 14 -5.26 3.93 54.23
C LYS A 14 -4.43 5.19 54.01
N LYS A 15 -4.25 6.01 55.06
CA LYS A 15 -3.53 7.31 55.01
C LYS A 15 -4.05 8.24 53.89
N GLY A 16 -5.37 8.33 53.71
CA GLY A 16 -6.01 9.18 52.69
C GLY A 16 -5.92 8.64 51.25
N LYS A 17 -5.23 7.52 51.01
CA LYS A 17 -5.17 6.83 49.71
C LYS A 17 -6.03 5.57 49.74
N ARG A 18 -6.63 5.21 48.61
CA ARG A 18 -7.40 3.97 48.47
C ARG A 18 -6.46 2.76 48.63
N ASP A 19 -6.87 1.79 49.45
CA ASP A 19 -6.12 0.57 49.69
C ASP A 19 -6.48 -0.48 48.63
N GLY A 20 -5.59 -0.67 47.65
CA GLY A 20 -5.77 -1.69 46.61
C GLY A 20 -5.72 -3.11 47.17
N ARG A 21 -4.86 -3.37 48.18
CA ARG A 21 -4.67 -4.73 48.71
C ARG A 21 -5.89 -5.24 49.44
N TYR A 22 -6.49 -4.40 50.27
CA TYR A 22 -7.72 -4.76 50.98
C TYR A 22 -8.91 -4.92 50.03
N PHE A 23 -8.91 -4.20 48.91
CA PHE A 23 -9.89 -4.39 47.84
C PHE A 23 -9.68 -5.71 47.08
N GLU A 24 -8.42 -6.07 46.78
CA GLU A 24 -8.09 -7.37 46.23
C GLU A 24 -8.52 -8.52 47.18
N ASP A 25 -8.40 -8.37 48.49
CA ASP A 25 -8.89 -9.37 49.45
C ASP A 25 -10.42 -9.56 49.37
N LEU A 26 -11.18 -8.47 49.22
CA LEU A 26 -12.62 -8.52 48.95
C LEU A 26 -12.91 -9.26 47.63
N VAL A 27 -12.18 -8.92 46.56
CA VAL A 27 -12.37 -9.54 45.24
C VAL A 27 -12.03 -11.04 45.26
N ALA A 28 -10.98 -11.45 45.98
CA ALA A 28 -10.65 -12.86 46.15
C ALA A 28 -11.82 -13.66 46.75
N ARG A 29 -12.47 -13.13 47.79
CA ARG A 29 -13.68 -13.74 48.38
C ARG A 29 -14.87 -13.75 47.42
N LEU A 30 -15.04 -12.70 46.63
CA LEU A 30 -16.10 -12.64 45.62
C LEU A 30 -15.87 -13.68 44.52
N LEU A 31 -14.64 -13.86 44.03
CA LEU A 31 -14.26 -14.86 43.03
C LEU A 31 -14.50 -16.29 43.53
N GLU A 32 -14.09 -16.61 44.77
CA GLU A 32 -14.36 -17.91 45.41
C GLU A 32 -15.86 -18.23 45.44
N LYS A 33 -16.72 -17.24 45.70
CA LYS A 33 -18.17 -17.43 45.79
C LYS A 33 -18.87 -17.41 44.43
N LEU A 34 -18.40 -16.59 43.49
CA LEU A 34 -19.03 -16.38 42.19
C LEU A 34 -18.66 -17.48 41.18
N GLU A 35 -17.38 -17.82 41.09
CA GLU A 35 -16.84 -18.73 40.07
C GLU A 35 -16.52 -20.12 40.63
N GLY A 36 -16.36 -20.24 41.95
CA GLY A 36 -15.77 -21.43 42.56
C GLY A 36 -14.30 -21.62 42.17
N GLY A 37 -13.77 -22.83 42.37
CA GLY A 37 -12.40 -23.18 42.01
C GLY A 37 -11.33 -22.54 42.93
N ARG A 38 -10.05 -22.79 42.60
CA ARG A 38 -8.91 -22.28 43.37
C ARG A 38 -8.29 -21.09 42.64
N TRP A 39 -8.39 -19.90 43.22
CA TRP A 39 -7.81 -18.67 42.69
C TRP A 39 -6.44 -18.40 43.30
N ILE A 40 -5.48 -17.98 42.46
CA ILE A 40 -4.13 -17.61 42.88
C ILE A 40 -3.95 -16.12 42.62
N ARG A 41 -3.57 -15.38 43.66
CA ARG A 41 -3.19 -13.96 43.57
C ARG A 41 -1.79 -13.83 42.97
N THR A 42 -1.60 -12.90 42.05
CA THR A 42 -0.29 -12.63 41.47
C THR A 42 0.60 -11.85 42.45
N PRO A 43 1.93 -12.06 42.45
CA PRO A 43 2.84 -11.27 43.26
C PRO A 43 2.87 -9.81 42.77
N HIS A 44 2.90 -8.83 43.68
CA HIS A 44 2.89 -7.40 43.35
C HIS A 44 4.03 -6.91 42.44
N SER A 45 5.17 -7.60 42.41
CA SER A 45 6.29 -7.29 41.52
C SER A 45 6.20 -7.99 40.15
N TRP A 46 5.15 -8.77 39.92
CA TRP A 46 4.97 -9.70 38.79
C TRP A 46 3.51 -9.78 38.29
N ASP A 47 2.71 -8.72 38.47
CA ASP A 47 1.27 -8.73 38.17
C ASP A 47 0.96 -8.89 36.67
N ARG A 48 1.86 -8.45 35.76
CA ARG A 48 1.69 -8.55 34.30
C ARG A 48 0.32 -8.05 33.80
N GLY A 49 -0.35 -7.17 34.55
CA GLY A 49 -1.70 -6.67 34.22
C GLY A 49 -2.86 -7.60 34.61
N ARG A 50 -2.67 -8.55 35.54
CA ARG A 50 -3.75 -9.28 36.24
C ARG A 50 -3.47 -9.41 37.75
N ASP A 51 -4.49 -9.27 38.57
CA ASP A 51 -4.39 -9.52 40.02
C ASP A 51 -4.62 -11.00 40.39
N PHE A 52 -5.41 -11.74 39.59
CA PHE A 52 -5.75 -13.15 39.87
C PHE A 52 -5.78 -14.03 38.62
N PHE A 53 -5.51 -15.32 38.80
CA PHE A 53 -5.78 -16.37 37.80
C PHE A 53 -6.34 -17.64 38.44
N ARG A 54 -7.14 -18.41 37.69
CA ARG A 54 -7.63 -19.73 38.15
C ARG A 54 -6.52 -20.77 38.05
N ALA A 55 -6.27 -21.49 39.14
CA ALA A 55 -5.23 -22.51 39.21
C ALA A 55 -5.56 -23.75 38.37
N ASP A 56 -6.84 -24.11 38.34
CA ASP A 56 -7.40 -25.25 37.63
C ASP A 56 -7.71 -24.96 36.15
N CYS A 57 -7.84 -23.68 35.79
CA CYS A 57 -8.08 -23.24 34.41
C CYS A 57 -7.36 -21.91 34.16
N ARG A 58 -6.12 -21.99 33.66
CA ARG A 58 -5.25 -20.82 33.47
C ARG A 58 -5.71 -19.86 32.37
N THR A 59 -6.79 -20.17 31.66
CA THR A 59 -7.39 -19.31 30.63
C THR A 59 -8.33 -18.25 31.21
N ILE A 60 -8.52 -18.19 32.53
CA ILE A 60 -9.40 -17.22 33.20
C ILE A 60 -8.59 -16.36 34.17
N ALA A 61 -8.68 -15.04 34.01
CA ALA A 61 -8.03 -14.06 34.87
C ALA A 61 -9.02 -13.01 35.40
N ALA A 62 -8.65 -12.35 36.50
CA ALA A 62 -9.42 -11.23 37.04
C ALA A 62 -8.52 -10.06 37.45
N GLU A 63 -9.07 -8.86 37.36
CA GLU A 63 -8.41 -7.58 37.65
C GLU A 63 -9.27 -6.73 38.59
N ALA A 64 -8.65 -6.16 39.63
CA ALA A 64 -9.30 -5.42 40.70
C ALA A 64 -8.76 -3.98 40.80
N LYS A 65 -9.62 -2.98 40.58
CA LYS A 65 -9.24 -1.56 40.63
C LYS A 65 -10.01 -0.77 41.70
N ASN A 66 -9.30 -0.30 42.71
CA ASN A 66 -9.83 0.58 43.77
C ASN A 66 -9.42 2.05 43.54
N ARG A 67 -9.98 2.71 42.52
CA ARG A 67 -9.72 4.13 42.22
C ARG A 67 -10.93 5.00 42.57
N LYS A 68 -10.70 6.28 42.90
CA LYS A 68 -11.79 7.25 43.15
C LYS A 68 -12.39 7.76 41.84
N ALA A 69 -11.54 8.08 40.87
CA ALA A 69 -11.96 8.55 39.55
C ALA A 69 -12.54 7.40 38.71
N PRO A 70 -13.47 7.69 37.78
CA PRO A 70 -13.92 6.73 36.79
C PRO A 70 -12.76 6.10 36.02
N LEU A 71 -12.88 4.82 35.67
CA LEU A 71 -11.84 4.14 34.88
C LEU A 71 -12.05 4.38 33.40
N SER A 72 -10.99 4.85 32.74
CA SER A 72 -10.87 4.93 31.29
C SER A 72 -10.23 3.67 30.70
N ILE A 73 -10.23 3.57 29.37
CA ILE A 73 -9.66 2.42 28.67
C ILE A 73 -8.15 2.32 28.86
N SER A 74 -7.44 3.44 28.95
CA SER A 74 -5.99 3.48 29.20
C SER A 74 -5.60 2.73 30.49
N SER A 75 -6.46 2.79 31.51
CA SER A 75 -6.26 2.09 32.79
C SER A 75 -6.52 0.58 32.72
N LEU A 76 -7.21 0.09 31.68
CA LEU A 76 -7.62 -1.32 31.51
C LEU A 76 -6.84 -2.03 30.39
N SER A 77 -6.28 -1.28 29.43
CA SER A 77 -5.53 -1.80 28.28
C SER A 77 -4.39 -2.76 28.62
N PRO A 78 -3.59 -2.59 29.69
CA PRO A 78 -2.56 -3.56 30.06
C PRO A 78 -3.12 -4.98 30.26
N THR A 79 -4.30 -5.10 30.86
CA THR A 79 -4.99 -6.40 31.06
C THR A 79 -5.44 -7.01 29.72
N LEU A 80 -5.87 -6.19 28.76
CA LEU A 80 -6.29 -6.68 27.43
C LEU A 80 -5.10 -7.20 26.61
N VAL A 81 -3.97 -6.48 26.64
CA VAL A 81 -2.72 -6.92 26.00
C VAL A 81 -2.28 -8.26 26.59
N MET A 82 -2.29 -8.38 27.92
CA MET A 82 -1.98 -9.64 28.61
C MET A 82 -2.94 -10.75 28.21
N ALA A 83 -4.24 -10.47 28.09
CA ALA A 83 -5.24 -11.47 27.74
C ALA A 83 -4.98 -12.11 26.36
N VAL A 84 -4.58 -11.29 25.38
CA VAL A 84 -4.18 -11.79 24.06
C VAL A 84 -2.85 -12.53 24.13
N ALA A 85 -1.86 -11.98 24.84
CA ALA A 85 -0.52 -12.56 24.95
C ALA A 85 -0.52 -13.94 25.62
N ASP A 86 -1.35 -14.13 26.65
CA ASP A 86 -1.48 -15.38 27.41
C ASP A 86 -2.58 -16.31 26.84
N ASN A 87 -3.23 -15.94 25.72
CA ASN A 87 -4.34 -16.67 25.09
C ASN A 87 -5.46 -17.03 26.08
N LEU A 88 -5.93 -16.04 26.84
CA LEU A 88 -7.02 -16.21 27.79
C LEU A 88 -8.35 -16.47 27.07
N GLY A 89 -9.25 -17.20 27.72
CA GLY A 89 -10.64 -17.36 27.31
C GLY A 89 -11.58 -16.35 27.99
N GLU A 90 -11.22 -15.81 29.16
CA GLU A 90 -12.07 -14.88 29.91
C GLU A 90 -11.27 -13.93 30.83
N VAL A 91 -11.74 -12.68 30.93
CA VAL A 91 -11.25 -11.65 31.85
C VAL A 91 -12.41 -11.05 32.65
N ILE A 92 -12.25 -10.97 33.97
CA ILE A 92 -13.25 -10.41 34.88
C ILE A 92 -12.71 -9.14 35.55
N PHE A 93 -13.36 -8.00 35.31
CA PHE A 93 -13.01 -6.72 35.93
C PHE A 93 -13.88 -6.42 37.14
N PHE A 94 -13.25 -6.08 38.26
CA PHE A 94 -13.88 -5.55 39.47
C PHE A 94 -13.41 -4.12 39.71
N SER A 95 -14.34 -3.17 39.80
CA SER A 95 -13.99 -1.76 40.03
C SER A 95 -14.88 -1.10 41.07
N TYR A 96 -14.27 -0.45 42.05
CA TYR A 96 -15.01 0.42 42.98
C TYR A 96 -15.68 1.58 42.22
N SER A 97 -14.92 2.28 41.36
CA SER A 97 -15.46 3.41 40.60
C SER A 97 -16.18 2.95 39.35
N ARG A 98 -17.03 3.83 38.82
CA ARG A 98 -17.71 3.60 37.54
C ARG A 98 -16.68 3.51 36.41
N ILE A 99 -16.90 2.58 35.47
CA ILE A 99 -16.15 2.54 34.22
C ILE A 99 -16.83 3.47 33.21
N ASN A 100 -16.03 4.26 32.49
CA ASN A 100 -16.52 5.19 31.47
C ASN A 100 -17.30 4.42 30.38
N SER A 101 -18.36 5.06 29.85
CA SER A 101 -19.23 4.37 28.86
C SER A 101 -18.44 3.95 27.62
N ASN A 102 -17.51 4.80 27.15
CA ASN A 102 -16.66 4.52 26.00
C ASN A 102 -15.66 3.37 26.28
N ALA A 103 -15.23 3.21 27.53
CA ALA A 103 -14.40 2.08 27.93
C ALA A 103 -15.22 0.77 27.92
N ILE A 104 -16.49 0.79 28.35
CA ILE A 104 -17.40 -0.37 28.20
C ILE A 104 -17.64 -0.71 26.73
N GLU A 105 -17.86 0.31 25.89
CA GLU A 105 -18.02 0.14 24.43
C GLU A 105 -16.76 -0.52 23.83
N HIS A 106 -15.55 -0.08 24.21
CA HIS A 106 -14.30 -0.70 23.80
C HIS A 106 -14.13 -2.14 24.31
N LEU A 107 -14.46 -2.44 25.58
CA LEU A 107 -14.40 -3.79 26.12
C LEU A 107 -15.34 -4.76 25.37
N SER A 108 -16.54 -4.29 25.03
CA SER A 108 -17.50 -5.07 24.26
C SER A 108 -17.04 -5.34 22.82
N ALA A 109 -16.32 -4.39 22.21
CA ALA A 109 -15.69 -4.55 20.90
C ALA A 109 -14.51 -5.54 20.97
N PHE A 110 -13.68 -5.45 22.01
CA PHE A 110 -12.57 -6.37 22.24
C PHE A 110 -13.04 -7.82 22.37
N GLU A 111 -14.13 -8.07 23.11
CA GLU A 111 -14.72 -9.41 23.21
C GLU A 111 -15.15 -9.94 21.84
N GLU A 112 -15.84 -9.14 21.02
CA GLU A 112 -16.26 -9.56 19.68
C GLU A 112 -15.06 -9.89 18.77
N GLN A 113 -13.99 -9.08 18.85
CA GLN A 113 -12.81 -9.21 17.99
C GLN A 113 -11.92 -10.40 18.35
N THR A 114 -11.76 -10.68 19.64
CA THR A 114 -10.83 -11.69 20.16
C THR A 114 -11.53 -12.98 20.57
N ARG A 115 -12.85 -12.94 20.79
CA ARG A 115 -13.65 -13.98 21.45
C ARG A 115 -13.25 -14.26 22.91
N ILE A 116 -12.41 -13.42 23.49
CA ILE A 116 -12.08 -13.45 24.92
C ILE A 116 -13.24 -12.82 25.67
N ARG A 117 -13.94 -13.61 26.50
CA ARG A 117 -15.11 -13.13 27.24
C ARG A 117 -14.73 -12.05 28.24
N ILE A 118 -15.46 -10.94 28.28
CA ILE A 118 -15.25 -9.85 29.23
C ILE A 118 -16.46 -9.71 30.15
N ARG A 119 -16.21 -9.76 31.46
CA ARG A 119 -17.22 -9.47 32.49
C ARG A 119 -16.79 -8.30 33.34
N VAL A 120 -17.74 -7.43 33.66
CA VAL A 120 -17.49 -6.19 34.38
C VAL A 120 -18.46 -6.05 35.54
N PHE A 121 -17.91 -5.99 36.75
CA PHE A 121 -18.61 -5.67 37.97
C PHE A 121 -18.06 -4.35 38.51
N HIS A 122 -18.78 -3.26 38.23
CA HIS A 122 -18.41 -1.92 38.66
C HIS A 122 -19.59 -1.17 39.30
N ASP A 123 -19.27 -0.25 40.19
CA ASP A 123 -20.26 0.65 40.82
C ASP A 123 -21.46 -0.12 41.40
N ASP A 124 -22.69 0.14 40.95
CA ASP A 124 -23.91 -0.55 41.42
C ASP A 124 -23.84 -2.08 41.24
N SER A 125 -23.26 -2.59 40.15
CA SER A 125 -23.18 -4.04 39.90
C SER A 125 -22.19 -4.75 40.81
N LEU A 126 -21.13 -4.06 41.26
CA LEU A 126 -20.23 -4.57 42.28
C LEU A 126 -20.90 -4.59 43.65
N GLU A 127 -21.62 -3.51 43.99
CA GLU A 127 -22.39 -3.42 45.23
C GLU A 127 -23.45 -4.54 45.32
N ASP A 128 -24.21 -4.78 44.25
CA ASP A 128 -25.19 -5.86 44.17
C ASP A 128 -24.54 -7.24 44.39
N LEU A 129 -23.31 -7.43 43.88
CA LEU A 129 -22.55 -8.66 44.07
C LEU A 129 -22.07 -8.83 45.51
N ILE A 130 -21.65 -7.75 46.19
CA ILE A 130 -21.26 -7.76 47.60
C ILE A 130 -22.45 -8.09 48.50
N LEU A 131 -23.58 -7.39 48.28
CA LEU A 131 -24.81 -7.57 49.07
C LEU A 131 -25.43 -8.98 48.90
N ARG A 132 -25.14 -9.66 47.79
CA ARG A 132 -25.57 -11.04 47.53
C ARG A 132 -25.00 -12.05 48.53
N TYR A 133 -23.82 -11.79 49.10
CA TYR A 133 -23.12 -12.76 49.95
C TYR A 133 -23.01 -12.23 51.39
N PRO A 134 -23.93 -12.64 52.31
CA PRO A 134 -23.95 -12.14 53.68
C PRO A 134 -22.64 -12.35 54.45
N THR A 135 -21.88 -13.40 54.14
CA THR A 135 -20.58 -13.67 54.76
C THR A 135 -19.54 -12.60 54.38
N ILE A 136 -19.49 -12.22 53.10
CA ILE A 136 -18.60 -11.17 52.60
C ILE A 136 -19.02 -9.82 53.16
N LEU A 137 -20.33 -9.54 53.20
CA LEU A 137 -20.87 -8.30 53.74
C LEU A 137 -20.46 -8.10 55.21
N ARG A 138 -20.58 -9.14 56.05
CA ARG A 138 -20.16 -9.09 57.47
C ARG A 138 -18.65 -8.93 57.64
N GLU A 139 -17.85 -9.58 56.79
CA GLU A 139 -16.38 -9.54 56.86
C GLU A 139 -15.84 -8.16 56.49
N PHE A 140 -16.29 -7.60 55.36
CA PHE A 140 -15.71 -6.37 54.80
C PHE A 140 -16.47 -5.09 55.15
N PHE A 141 -17.77 -5.17 55.42
CA PHE A 141 -18.65 -4.03 55.72
C PHE A 141 -19.46 -4.24 57.01
N PRO A 142 -18.82 -4.50 58.16
CA PRO A 142 -19.52 -4.86 59.40
C PRO A 142 -20.41 -3.75 59.99
N THR A 143 -20.23 -2.51 59.56
CA THR A 143 -21.03 -1.35 59.99
C THR A 143 -22.33 -1.19 59.20
N TYR A 144 -22.52 -1.97 58.13
CA TYR A 144 -23.71 -1.91 57.30
C TYR A 144 -24.78 -2.89 57.80
N ASN A 145 -25.86 -2.35 58.36
CA ASN A 145 -27.02 -3.11 58.86
C ASN A 145 -28.24 -2.88 57.94
N ALA A 146 -28.43 -3.74 56.93
CA ALA A 146 -29.67 -3.75 56.16
C ALA A 146 -30.06 -5.16 55.70
N GLY A 147 -31.38 -5.40 55.55
CA GLY A 147 -31.94 -6.66 55.09
C GLY A 147 -31.57 -7.00 53.64
N ARG A 148 -31.70 -8.28 53.26
CA ARG A 148 -31.45 -8.75 51.88
C ARG A 148 -32.28 -7.93 50.90
N ARG A 149 -31.60 -7.22 50.00
CA ARG A 149 -32.22 -6.52 48.87
C ARG A 149 -31.63 -7.09 47.59
N PHE A 150 -32.49 -7.63 46.73
CA PHE A 150 -32.09 -8.09 45.41
C PHE A 150 -32.43 -7.02 44.39
N ALA A 151 -31.43 -6.52 43.68
CA ALA A 151 -31.69 -5.73 42.49
C ALA A 151 -32.28 -6.64 41.40
N ILE A 152 -33.36 -6.20 40.76
CA ILE A 152 -33.84 -6.78 39.52
C ILE A 152 -32.78 -6.44 38.46
N GLY A 153 -31.93 -7.40 38.13
CA GLY A 153 -30.94 -7.25 37.06
C GLY A 153 -31.63 -6.82 35.76
N HIS A 154 -31.00 -5.90 35.03
CA HIS A 154 -31.51 -5.38 33.77
C HIS A 154 -30.43 -5.49 32.69
N VAL A 155 -30.84 -5.50 31.43
CA VAL A 155 -29.93 -5.41 30.29
C VAL A 155 -29.84 -3.95 29.87
N LYS A 156 -28.62 -3.45 29.73
CA LYS A 156 -28.37 -2.11 29.21
C LYS A 156 -27.95 -2.23 27.76
N VAL A 157 -28.63 -1.48 26.88
CA VAL A 157 -28.32 -1.43 25.45
C VAL A 157 -27.99 0.01 25.08
N THR A 158 -26.80 0.22 24.55
CA THR A 158 -26.38 1.49 23.94
C THR A 158 -26.21 1.28 22.45
N THR A 159 -26.85 2.11 21.63
CA THR A 159 -26.70 2.04 20.17
C THR A 159 -25.87 3.20 19.64
N ARG A 160 -24.97 2.91 18.69
CA ARG A 160 -24.13 3.89 18.00
C ARG A 160 -24.19 3.69 16.49
N ILE A 161 -23.98 4.77 15.75
CA ILE A 161 -23.79 4.73 14.31
C ILE A 161 -22.31 4.95 14.04
N SER A 162 -21.73 4.09 13.21
CA SER A 162 -20.38 4.25 12.69
C SER A 162 -20.45 4.36 11.17
N ARG A 163 -20.00 5.50 10.64
CA ARG A 163 -19.89 5.69 9.19
C ARG A 163 -18.76 4.87 8.58
N ASP A 164 -17.78 4.51 9.39
CA ASP A 164 -16.85 3.45 9.04
C ASP A 164 -17.40 2.09 9.49
N PRO A 165 -17.81 1.21 8.58
CA PRO A 165 -18.27 -0.12 8.96
C PRO A 165 -17.12 -1.02 9.47
N GLU A 166 -15.85 -0.63 9.27
CA GLU A 166 -14.64 -1.40 9.60
C GLU A 166 -13.99 -0.93 10.91
N ILE A 167 -13.96 0.38 11.18
CA ILE A 167 -13.32 0.92 12.39
C ILE A 167 -14.01 0.40 13.64
N HIS A 168 -13.18 -0.03 14.58
CA HIS A 168 -13.56 -0.37 15.93
C HIS A 168 -12.97 0.67 16.90
N VAL A 169 -13.64 0.89 18.04
CA VAL A 169 -13.33 1.95 19.02
C VAL A 169 -11.84 2.07 19.40
N ALA A 170 -11.07 0.97 19.30
CA ALA A 170 -9.63 0.90 19.54
C ALA A 170 -8.76 1.75 18.59
N GLU A 171 -9.19 1.98 17.34
CA GLU A 171 -8.37 2.69 16.33
C GLU A 171 -8.36 4.21 16.51
N LEU A 172 -9.28 4.75 17.31
CA LEU A 172 -9.46 6.19 17.54
C LEU A 172 -8.47 6.80 18.54
N GLY A 173 -7.51 6.01 19.03
CA GLY A 173 -6.47 6.44 19.97
C GLY A 173 -6.96 6.54 21.41
N MET A 174 -6.10 6.18 22.38
CA MET A 174 -6.43 6.13 23.81
C MET A 174 -6.47 7.50 24.51
N SER A 175 -6.66 8.61 23.79
CA SER A 175 -6.71 9.93 24.42
C SER A 175 -8.07 10.15 25.07
N ASP A 176 -8.09 10.16 26.41
CA ASP A 176 -9.28 10.48 27.21
C ASP A 176 -9.87 11.86 26.84
N ALA A 177 -9.06 12.78 26.31
CA ALA A 177 -9.50 14.10 25.82
C ALA A 177 -10.24 14.05 24.46
N LEU A 178 -10.08 13.00 23.64
CA LEU A 178 -10.79 12.86 22.36
C LEU A 178 -12.26 12.46 22.53
N PHE A 179 -12.63 12.02 23.72
CA PHE A 179 -13.87 11.31 23.98
C PHE A 179 -14.73 11.93 25.08
N GLU A 180 -14.15 12.77 25.93
CA GLU A 180 -14.87 13.47 27.01
C GLU A 180 -15.35 14.87 26.60
N GLU A 181 -14.77 15.50 25.57
CA GLU A 181 -15.15 16.85 25.12
C GLU A 181 -15.83 16.83 23.73
N ASN A 182 -17.11 17.23 23.70
CA ASN A 182 -17.99 17.45 22.53
C ASN A 182 -18.94 16.33 22.09
N THR A 183 -19.80 15.87 23.00
CA THR A 183 -21.03 15.13 22.64
C THR A 183 -22.10 15.97 21.94
N ALA A 184 -22.00 17.30 21.93
CA ALA A 184 -23.02 18.16 21.28
C ALA A 184 -22.70 18.45 19.81
N GLY A 185 -21.41 18.49 19.43
CA GLY A 185 -20.98 18.79 18.07
C GLY A 185 -20.77 17.56 17.19
N SER A 186 -20.49 16.38 17.77
CA SER A 186 -20.23 15.13 17.02
C SER A 186 -21.44 14.66 16.21
N ASP A 187 -22.64 14.87 16.76
CA ASP A 187 -23.89 14.25 16.30
C ASP A 187 -24.34 14.73 14.90
N ALA A 188 -23.97 15.96 14.50
CA ALA A 188 -24.45 16.59 13.26
C ALA A 188 -23.94 15.94 11.95
N LEU A 189 -22.65 15.54 11.87
CA LEU A 189 -22.09 14.82 10.70
C LEU A 189 -22.26 13.30 10.78
N THR A 190 -22.39 12.72 11.98
CA THR A 190 -22.74 11.29 12.12
C THR A 190 -24.15 11.01 11.61
N GLY A 191 -25.01 12.03 11.60
CA GLY A 191 -26.30 11.99 10.92
C GLY A 191 -26.22 12.23 9.42
N PHE A 192 -25.05 12.44 8.79
CA PHE A 192 -24.92 12.70 7.36
C PHE A 192 -24.26 11.52 6.65
N LEU A 193 -24.94 10.88 5.69
CA LEU A 193 -24.45 9.73 4.92
C LEU A 193 -24.48 10.05 3.42
N ASN A 194 -23.64 9.38 2.62
CA ASN A 194 -23.81 9.43 1.17
C ASN A 194 -24.72 8.31 0.67
N LEU A 195 -25.38 8.56 -0.46
CA LEU A 195 -26.14 7.53 -1.17
C LEU A 195 -25.23 6.31 -1.47
N LEU A 196 -25.76 5.10 -1.24
CA LEU A 196 -25.05 3.83 -1.38
C LEU A 196 -23.79 3.69 -0.51
N GLU A 197 -23.63 4.50 0.54
CA GLU A 197 -22.58 4.35 1.54
C GLU A 197 -23.02 3.41 2.68
N THR A 198 -22.40 2.25 2.73
CA THR A 198 -22.47 1.31 3.85
C THR A 198 -21.99 1.95 5.15
N PHE A 199 -22.82 1.89 6.17
CA PHE A 199 -22.54 2.27 7.55
C PHE A 199 -22.90 1.12 8.48
N ALA A 200 -22.51 1.24 9.75
CA ALA A 200 -22.80 0.27 10.79
C ALA A 200 -23.62 0.87 11.94
N MET A 201 -24.53 0.07 12.48
CA MET A 201 -25.22 0.28 13.73
C MET A 201 -24.69 -0.70 14.77
N ASP A 202 -24.00 -0.17 15.79
CA ASP A 202 -23.39 -0.95 16.86
C ASP A 202 -24.33 -1.05 18.06
N PHE A 203 -24.63 -2.27 18.49
CA PHE A 203 -25.40 -2.60 19.68
C PHE A 203 -24.45 -3.05 20.80
N HIS A 204 -24.16 -2.15 21.73
CA HIS A 204 -23.38 -2.46 22.92
C HIS A 204 -24.30 -2.90 24.05
N VAL A 205 -24.25 -4.19 24.39
CA VAL A 205 -25.15 -4.83 25.34
C VAL A 205 -24.38 -5.26 26.58
N GLN A 206 -24.88 -4.88 27.75
CA GLN A 206 -24.31 -5.25 29.04
C GLN A 206 -25.37 -5.94 29.90
N ASN A 207 -25.05 -7.14 30.39
CA ASN A 207 -25.84 -7.80 31.42
C ASN A 207 -25.44 -7.27 32.80
N VAL A 208 -26.26 -6.37 33.36
CA VAL A 208 -26.01 -5.78 34.70
C VAL A 208 -26.43 -6.74 35.82
N SER A 209 -27.04 -7.89 35.50
CA SER A 209 -27.36 -8.90 36.51
C SER A 209 -26.10 -9.57 37.05
N THR A 210 -26.08 -9.79 38.37
CA THR A 210 -25.02 -10.54 39.06
C THR A 210 -25.35 -12.03 39.22
N VAL A 211 -26.53 -12.49 38.76
CA VAL A 211 -27.07 -13.82 39.10
C VAL A 211 -27.47 -14.65 37.88
N LYS A 212 -28.17 -14.05 36.92
CA LYS A 212 -28.79 -14.81 35.82
C LYS A 212 -28.06 -14.55 34.50
N LYS A 213 -27.82 -15.63 33.76
CA LYS A 213 -27.61 -15.55 32.30
C LYS A 213 -28.85 -14.89 31.70
N GLN A 214 -28.63 -13.96 30.79
CA GLN A 214 -29.69 -13.28 30.05
C GLN A 214 -29.55 -13.64 28.59
N THR A 215 -30.64 -14.07 27.99
CA THR A 215 -30.77 -14.23 26.55
C THR A 215 -31.60 -13.06 26.05
N PHE A 216 -31.09 -12.34 25.07
CA PHE A 216 -31.64 -11.08 24.62
C PHE A 216 -31.81 -11.08 23.11
N LYS A 217 -33.05 -10.92 22.64
CA LYS A 217 -33.41 -10.86 21.22
C LYS A 217 -33.78 -9.45 20.82
N ILE A 218 -33.19 -8.95 19.75
CA ILE A 218 -33.49 -7.66 19.13
C ILE A 218 -34.12 -7.92 17.76
N ARG A 219 -35.23 -7.26 17.46
CA ARG A 219 -35.82 -7.16 16.12
C ARG A 219 -35.68 -5.74 15.60
N LEU A 220 -35.20 -5.60 14.36
CA LEU A 220 -35.18 -4.33 13.62
C LEU A 220 -36.52 -4.17 12.89
N SER A 221 -36.99 -2.93 12.75
CA SER A 221 -38.23 -2.59 12.03
C SER A 221 -38.07 -2.92 10.54
N PRO A 222 -38.78 -3.94 10.00
CA PRO A 222 -38.65 -4.30 8.58
C PRO A 222 -39.09 -3.16 7.67
N GLU A 223 -40.16 -2.44 8.04
CA GLU A 223 -40.70 -1.31 7.27
C GLU A 223 -39.64 -0.22 7.07
N THR A 224 -38.95 0.18 8.13
CA THR A 224 -37.94 1.25 8.05
C THR A 224 -36.72 0.80 7.23
N VAL A 225 -36.31 -0.46 7.35
CA VAL A 225 -35.25 -1.02 6.52
C VAL A 225 -35.70 -1.02 5.06
N LEU A 226 -36.77 -1.74 4.73
CA LEU A 226 -37.21 -1.93 3.34
C LEU A 226 -37.54 -0.63 2.59
N ASN A 227 -37.88 0.46 3.27
CA ASN A 227 -38.19 1.75 2.65
C ASN A 227 -36.97 2.64 2.37
N HIS A 228 -35.88 2.50 3.13
CA HIS A 228 -34.76 3.46 3.08
C HIS A 228 -33.36 2.82 3.04
N PHE A 229 -33.23 1.57 3.52
CA PHE A 229 -31.96 0.89 3.71
C PHE A 229 -31.95 -0.55 3.17
N GLU A 230 -30.83 -0.95 2.62
CA GLU A 230 -30.51 -2.36 2.41
C GLU A 230 -29.79 -2.89 3.65
N LEU A 231 -30.29 -3.99 4.22
CA LEU A 231 -29.62 -4.74 5.28
C LEU A 231 -28.60 -5.69 4.65
N LEU A 232 -27.32 -5.48 4.94
CA LEU A 232 -26.28 -6.31 4.34
C LEU A 232 -26.15 -7.65 5.05
N ASP A 233 -26.26 -7.72 6.39
CA ASP A 233 -26.07 -8.96 7.14
C ASP A 233 -27.13 -10.02 6.81
N LYS A 234 -26.75 -10.97 5.95
CA LYS A 234 -27.64 -12.04 5.46
C LYS A 234 -28.25 -12.87 6.60
N GLU A 235 -27.47 -13.15 7.64
CA GLU A 235 -27.92 -13.88 8.83
C GLU A 235 -29.11 -13.19 9.52
N ILE A 236 -29.12 -11.85 9.57
CA ILE A 236 -30.18 -11.07 10.22
C ILE A 236 -31.38 -10.93 9.28
N GLU A 237 -31.13 -10.71 7.99
CA GLU A 237 -32.16 -10.64 6.95
C GLU A 237 -32.98 -11.94 6.86
N GLU A 238 -32.29 -13.10 6.78
CA GLU A 238 -32.93 -14.42 6.67
C GLU A 238 -33.66 -14.84 7.95
N ASN A 239 -33.27 -14.27 9.09
CA ASN A 239 -33.91 -14.50 10.37
C ASN A 239 -34.91 -13.37 10.69
N ASP A 240 -35.78 -12.95 9.77
CA ASP A 240 -36.86 -11.98 10.02
C ASP A 240 -36.40 -10.69 10.75
N PHE A 241 -35.27 -10.14 10.30
CA PHE A 241 -34.67 -8.91 10.83
C PHE A 241 -34.35 -8.96 12.34
N GLN A 242 -34.11 -10.17 12.90
CA GLN A 242 -33.79 -10.36 14.33
C GLN A 242 -32.47 -11.09 14.55
N PHE A 243 -31.85 -10.81 15.69
CA PHE A 243 -30.67 -11.52 16.19
C PHE A 243 -30.74 -11.72 17.70
N GLU A 244 -30.01 -12.72 18.18
CA GLU A 244 -30.01 -13.17 19.57
C GLU A 244 -28.62 -13.06 20.19
N LEU A 245 -28.58 -12.58 21.43
CA LEU A 245 -27.36 -12.44 22.22
C LEU A 245 -27.51 -13.14 23.57
N ASP A 246 -26.64 -14.10 23.81
CA ASP A 246 -26.45 -14.74 25.10
C ASP A 246 -25.38 -14.02 25.93
N LEU A 247 -25.73 -13.65 27.17
CA LEU A 247 -24.88 -12.90 28.08
C LEU A 247 -24.83 -13.54 29.48
N ALA A 248 -23.65 -13.96 29.90
CA ALA A 248 -23.34 -14.34 31.28
C ALA A 248 -23.50 -13.13 32.24
N PRO A 249 -23.63 -13.37 33.56
CA PRO A 249 -23.70 -12.29 34.55
C PRO A 249 -22.50 -11.34 34.46
N GLY A 250 -22.75 -10.04 34.32
CA GLY A 250 -21.71 -9.01 34.15
C GLY A 250 -21.09 -8.93 32.75
N GLN A 251 -21.45 -9.80 31.80
CA GLN A 251 -20.84 -9.83 30.47
C GLN A 251 -21.20 -8.60 29.63
N VAL A 252 -20.24 -8.16 28.81
CA VAL A 252 -20.44 -7.12 27.79
C VAL A 252 -20.27 -7.73 26.40
N ARG A 253 -21.15 -7.41 25.45
CA ARG A 253 -21.01 -7.80 24.04
C ARG A 253 -21.35 -6.66 23.12
N ARG A 254 -20.70 -6.65 21.96
CA ARG A 254 -21.13 -5.85 20.82
C ARG A 254 -21.76 -6.77 19.77
N ARG A 255 -22.83 -6.31 19.14
CA ARG A 255 -23.29 -6.81 17.84
C ARG A 255 -23.33 -5.65 16.86
N ARG A 256 -22.64 -5.79 15.74
CA ARG A 256 -22.65 -4.81 14.65
C ARG A 256 -23.66 -5.23 13.57
N VAL A 257 -24.39 -4.27 13.02
CA VAL A 257 -25.33 -4.44 11.91
C VAL A 257 -24.98 -3.46 10.81
N HIS A 258 -24.87 -3.90 9.57
CA HIS A 258 -24.44 -3.15 8.40
C HIS A 258 -25.63 -2.78 7.51
N LEU A 259 -25.75 -1.49 7.21
CA LEU A 259 -26.86 -0.92 6.46
C LEU A 259 -26.33 -0.03 5.32
N ARG A 260 -27.07 0.06 4.21
CA ARG A 260 -26.74 0.93 3.07
C ARG A 260 -27.96 1.73 2.63
N PRO A 261 -27.94 3.07 2.61
CA PRO A 261 -29.07 3.86 2.16
C PRO A 261 -29.18 3.83 0.63
N PHE A 262 -30.38 3.63 0.10
CA PHE A 262 -30.65 3.62 -1.34
C PHE A 262 -31.52 4.80 -1.81
N SER A 263 -32.02 5.63 -0.89
CA SER A 263 -32.78 6.85 -1.18
C SER A 263 -32.14 8.09 -0.55
N PRO A 264 -31.93 9.19 -1.30
CA PRO A 264 -31.48 10.46 -0.73
C PRO A 264 -32.62 11.17 0.01
N GLY A 265 -32.29 12.04 0.96
CA GLY A 265 -33.30 12.79 1.70
C GLY A 265 -32.77 13.47 2.97
N LYS A 266 -33.53 14.44 3.47
CA LYS A 266 -33.31 15.03 4.80
C LYS A 266 -34.24 14.33 5.79
N ASP A 267 -33.78 14.19 7.03
CA ASP A 267 -34.56 13.65 8.15
C ASP A 267 -35.11 12.23 7.93
N ILE A 268 -34.34 11.34 7.28
CA ILE A 268 -34.66 9.92 7.10
C ILE A 268 -34.59 9.21 8.46
N ASP A 269 -35.68 8.56 8.86
CA ASP A 269 -35.74 7.79 10.10
C ASP A 269 -34.79 6.57 10.04
N LEU A 270 -33.93 6.43 11.04
CA LEU A 270 -33.12 5.23 11.23
C LEU A 270 -33.99 4.04 11.65
N THR A 271 -33.55 2.83 11.32
CA THR A 271 -34.27 1.61 11.70
C THR A 271 -34.50 1.55 13.21
N LYS A 272 -35.79 1.55 13.59
CA LYS A 272 -36.20 1.34 14.98
C LYS A 272 -35.93 -0.10 15.35
N TRP A 273 -35.63 -0.34 16.62
CA TRP A 273 -35.44 -1.69 17.13
C TRP A 273 -36.20 -1.91 18.43
N GLU A 274 -36.67 -3.13 18.61
CA GLU A 274 -37.45 -3.53 19.76
C GLU A 274 -36.96 -4.89 20.31
N PRO A 275 -36.99 -5.07 21.64
CA PRO A 275 -36.74 -6.36 22.26
C PRO A 275 -37.93 -7.30 22.04
N VAL A 276 -37.66 -8.55 21.70
CA VAL A 276 -38.73 -9.54 21.37
C VAL A 276 -39.38 -10.15 22.62
N GLU A 277 -38.78 -10.02 23.82
CA GLU A 277 -39.33 -10.58 25.07
C GLU A 277 -39.49 -9.54 26.19
N GLU A 278 -40.72 -9.42 26.75
CA GLU A 278 -41.11 -8.41 27.75
C GLU A 278 -40.58 -8.66 29.18
N LYS A 279 -39.98 -9.83 29.47
CA LYS A 279 -39.61 -10.22 30.85
C LYS A 279 -38.30 -9.62 31.36
N VAL A 280 -37.55 -8.89 30.52
CA VAL A 280 -36.26 -8.28 30.89
C VAL A 280 -36.41 -6.77 30.92
N ARG A 281 -36.11 -6.14 32.07
CA ARG A 281 -36.06 -4.68 32.17
C ARG A 281 -34.89 -4.18 31.30
N ILE A 282 -35.15 -3.25 30.37
CA ILE A 282 -34.14 -2.73 29.44
C ILE A 282 -33.96 -1.24 29.66
N LYS A 283 -32.71 -0.80 29.76
CA LYS A 283 -32.34 0.61 29.74
C LYS A 283 -31.75 0.96 28.38
N ARG A 284 -32.44 1.79 27.61
CA ARG A 284 -32.05 2.22 26.26
C ARG A 284 -31.32 3.56 26.31
N ARG A 285 -30.28 3.72 25.50
CA ARG A 285 -29.66 5.00 25.16
C ARG A 285 -29.36 5.00 23.66
N SER A 286 -30.11 5.78 22.89
CA SER A 286 -30.00 5.91 21.43
C SER A 286 -29.62 7.34 21.01
N PHE A 287 -28.92 7.45 19.88
CA PHE A 287 -28.49 8.67 19.19
C PHE A 287 -28.37 8.37 17.69
N PRO A 288 -28.49 9.37 16.80
CA PRO A 288 -29.70 10.17 16.50
C PRO A 288 -30.87 9.29 15.99
N HIS A 289 -32.10 9.83 15.92
CA HIS A 289 -33.26 9.12 15.35
C HIS A 289 -33.39 9.31 13.84
N GLN A 290 -32.77 10.37 13.30
CA GLN A 290 -32.87 10.79 11.92
C GLN A 290 -31.50 11.09 11.34
N ILE A 291 -31.39 10.87 10.03
CA ILE A 291 -30.18 11.12 9.24
C ILE A 291 -30.52 11.90 7.96
N THR A 292 -29.53 12.59 7.41
CA THR A 292 -29.52 13.17 6.07
C THR A 292 -28.69 12.30 5.15
N VAL A 293 -29.23 11.92 4.00
CA VAL A 293 -28.53 11.19 2.94
C VAL A 293 -28.33 12.10 1.74
N THR A 294 -27.09 12.29 1.31
CA THR A 294 -26.77 13.18 0.17
C THR A 294 -27.35 12.66 -1.14
N ALA A 295 -27.78 13.59 -1.99
CA ALA A 295 -28.23 13.31 -3.35
C ALA A 295 -27.09 13.29 -4.37
N LEU A 296 -25.83 13.28 -3.92
CA LEU A 296 -24.67 13.35 -4.81
C LEU A 296 -24.68 12.16 -5.78
N VAL A 297 -24.42 12.44 -7.06
CA VAL A 297 -24.46 11.45 -8.15
C VAL A 297 -23.68 10.18 -7.78
N ARG A 298 -24.42 9.13 -7.42
CA ARG A 298 -23.93 7.76 -7.27
C ARG A 298 -24.96 6.82 -7.86
N SER A 299 -24.51 5.98 -8.76
CA SER A 299 -25.34 4.98 -9.44
C SER A 299 -25.06 3.59 -8.86
N PRO A 300 -26.05 2.69 -8.85
CA PRO A 300 -25.79 1.25 -8.74
C PRO A 300 -24.72 0.81 -9.74
N LEU A 301 -24.02 -0.27 -9.42
CA LEU A 301 -23.03 -0.84 -10.32
C LEU A 301 -23.73 -1.32 -11.60
N VAL A 302 -23.32 -0.79 -12.75
CA VAL A 302 -23.90 -1.09 -14.08
C VAL A 302 -22.84 -1.72 -14.98
N GLY A 303 -23.31 -2.58 -15.88
CA GLY A 303 -22.47 -3.27 -16.85
C GLY A 303 -22.26 -4.75 -16.55
N VAL A 304 -22.23 -5.53 -17.63
CA VAL A 304 -22.26 -7.00 -17.57
C VAL A 304 -20.98 -7.53 -16.91
N VAL A 305 -19.83 -6.90 -17.21
CA VAL A 305 -18.53 -7.28 -16.63
C VAL A 305 -18.55 -7.13 -15.11
N TYR A 306 -19.01 -5.97 -14.62
CA TYR A 306 -19.07 -5.68 -13.19
C TYR A 306 -20.06 -6.61 -12.45
N VAL A 307 -21.28 -6.75 -12.98
CA VAL A 307 -22.32 -7.56 -12.35
C VAL A 307 -21.98 -9.05 -12.36
N SER A 308 -21.39 -9.56 -13.46
CA SER A 308 -20.97 -10.96 -13.54
C SER A 308 -19.81 -11.26 -12.58
N ALA A 309 -18.85 -10.35 -12.44
CA ALA A 309 -17.74 -10.47 -11.50
C ALA A 309 -18.22 -10.49 -10.04
N LEU A 310 -19.16 -9.61 -9.65
CA LEU A 310 -19.77 -9.64 -8.32
C LEU A 310 -20.46 -10.98 -8.04
N LYS A 311 -21.31 -11.44 -8.97
CA LYS A 311 -22.03 -12.72 -8.83
C LYS A 311 -21.07 -13.90 -8.73
N ALA A 312 -19.97 -13.89 -9.48
CA ALA A 312 -18.93 -14.91 -9.39
C ALA A 312 -18.25 -14.90 -8.02
N PHE A 313 -17.88 -13.72 -7.53
CA PHE A 313 -17.25 -13.57 -6.22
C PHE A 313 -18.16 -13.99 -5.06
N GLU A 314 -19.45 -13.60 -5.07
CA GLU A 314 -20.42 -14.01 -4.05
C GLU A 314 -20.51 -15.53 -3.92
N ARG A 315 -20.56 -16.23 -5.07
CA ARG A 315 -20.56 -17.71 -5.10
C ARG A 315 -19.30 -18.31 -4.47
N GLU A 316 -18.15 -17.68 -4.66
CA GLU A 316 -16.88 -18.18 -4.16
C GLU A 316 -16.71 -18.00 -2.65
N ILE A 317 -17.25 -16.93 -2.07
CA ILE A 317 -17.14 -16.67 -0.62
C ILE A 317 -18.24 -17.36 0.20
N SER A 318 -19.34 -17.78 -0.44
CA SER A 318 -20.52 -18.31 0.27
C SER A 318 -20.28 -19.63 1.02
N TYR A 319 -19.38 -20.51 0.55
CA TYR A 319 -19.27 -21.89 1.09
C TYR A 319 -17.84 -22.46 1.12
N ARG A 320 -16.82 -21.61 1.17
CA ARG A 320 -15.44 -22.03 0.88
C ARG A 320 -14.52 -22.02 2.09
N ASP A 321 -13.87 -23.14 2.32
CA ASP A 321 -12.82 -23.32 3.34
C ASP A 321 -11.40 -23.09 2.78
N LYS A 322 -11.28 -22.37 1.65
CA LYS A 322 -10.00 -22.04 1.01
C LYS A 322 -9.88 -20.53 0.83
N PRO A 323 -8.65 -19.99 0.78
CA PRO A 323 -8.45 -18.58 0.51
C PRO A 323 -8.93 -18.17 -0.89
N VAL A 324 -9.45 -16.95 -0.98
CA VAL A 324 -9.87 -16.32 -2.24
C VAL A 324 -9.06 -15.05 -2.44
N PHE A 325 -8.38 -14.94 -3.58
CA PHE A 325 -7.62 -13.76 -3.97
C PHE A 325 -8.27 -13.15 -5.21
N ARG A 326 -8.66 -11.88 -5.11
CA ARG A 326 -9.22 -11.11 -6.21
C ARG A 326 -8.40 -9.88 -6.48
N THR A 327 -8.04 -9.70 -7.73
CA THR A 327 -7.29 -8.53 -8.21
C THR A 327 -8.13 -7.79 -9.22
N THR A 328 -8.33 -6.48 -9.02
CA THR A 328 -9.01 -5.61 -10.00
C THR A 328 -8.03 -4.56 -10.49
N TYR A 329 -7.82 -4.45 -11.79
CA TYR A 329 -6.84 -3.53 -12.36
C TYR A 329 -7.37 -2.80 -13.59
N GLY A 330 -6.75 -1.68 -13.95
CA GLY A 330 -7.18 -0.82 -15.04
C GLY A 330 -6.70 0.63 -14.87
N ILE A 331 -6.97 1.48 -15.85
CA ILE A 331 -6.63 2.91 -15.82
C ILE A 331 -7.53 3.69 -14.84
N SER A 332 -7.17 4.94 -14.56
CA SER A 332 -7.89 5.81 -13.63
C SER A 332 -9.33 6.06 -14.09
N GLY A 333 -10.28 6.03 -13.16
CA GLY A 333 -11.69 6.33 -13.44
C GLY A 333 -12.54 5.16 -13.93
N CYS A 334 -11.97 3.99 -14.25
CA CYS A 334 -12.70 2.79 -14.67
C CYS A 334 -13.49 2.08 -13.54
N GLY A 335 -13.62 2.65 -12.34
CA GLY A 335 -14.47 2.08 -11.28
C GLY A 335 -13.83 1.00 -10.40
N LYS A 336 -12.50 0.86 -10.37
CA LYS A 336 -11.78 -0.11 -9.52
C LYS A 336 -12.16 -0.03 -8.04
N THR A 337 -12.02 1.15 -7.43
CA THR A 337 -12.39 1.41 -6.02
C THR A 337 -13.88 1.16 -5.77
N ARG A 338 -14.74 1.46 -6.75
CA ARG A 338 -16.18 1.16 -6.66
C ARG A 338 -16.44 -0.35 -6.67
N MET A 339 -15.73 -1.11 -7.50
CA MET A 339 -15.81 -2.57 -7.52
C MET A 339 -15.31 -3.17 -6.19
N LEU A 340 -14.20 -2.66 -5.67
CA LEU A 340 -13.65 -3.04 -4.37
C LEU A 340 -14.67 -2.82 -3.24
N TYR A 341 -15.35 -1.67 -3.27
CA TYR A 341 -16.42 -1.33 -2.34
C TYR A 341 -17.60 -2.32 -2.38
N GLU A 342 -17.99 -2.79 -3.56
CA GLU A 342 -19.08 -3.76 -3.70
C GLU A 342 -18.66 -5.17 -3.28
N TYR A 343 -17.43 -5.60 -3.59
CA TYR A 343 -16.87 -6.84 -3.03
C TYR A 343 -16.84 -6.80 -1.51
N ARG A 344 -16.47 -5.66 -0.93
CA ARG A 344 -16.49 -5.44 0.50
C ARG A 344 -17.91 -5.59 1.10
N ASN A 345 -18.93 -5.08 0.42
CA ASN A 345 -20.32 -5.24 0.88
C ASN A 345 -20.75 -6.71 0.89
N LEU A 346 -20.31 -7.51 -0.10
CA LEU A 346 -20.54 -8.95 -0.10
C LEU A 346 -19.81 -9.66 1.05
N LEU A 347 -18.60 -9.21 1.41
CA LEU A 347 -17.90 -9.73 2.59
C LEU A 347 -18.69 -9.46 3.88
N PHE A 348 -19.22 -8.25 4.08
CA PHE A 348 -20.11 -7.96 5.21
C PHE A 348 -21.36 -8.86 5.19
N ARG A 349 -21.96 -9.05 4.02
CA ARG A 349 -23.14 -9.91 3.84
C ARG A 349 -22.91 -11.35 4.30
N HIS A 350 -21.70 -11.85 4.12
CA HIS A 350 -21.30 -13.20 4.54
C HIS A 350 -20.58 -13.25 5.91
N GLY A 351 -20.62 -12.17 6.71
CA GLY A 351 -20.09 -12.16 8.08
C GLY A 351 -18.56 -12.13 8.17
N TYR A 352 -17.86 -11.77 7.09
CA TYR A 352 -16.41 -11.60 7.13
C TYR A 352 -16.05 -10.36 7.94
N ARG A 353 -14.98 -10.50 8.71
CA ARG A 353 -14.33 -9.36 9.34
C ARG A 353 -13.37 -8.72 8.35
N ILE A 354 -13.51 -7.42 8.12
CA ILE A 354 -12.76 -6.71 7.09
C ILE A 354 -11.67 -5.85 7.74
N ILE A 355 -10.46 -5.96 7.21
CA ILE A 355 -9.34 -5.06 7.49
C ILE A 355 -9.02 -4.38 6.16
N HIS A 356 -9.22 -3.08 6.09
CA HIS A 356 -9.03 -2.30 4.87
C HIS A 356 -7.83 -1.38 5.00
N ILE A 357 -7.05 -1.37 3.94
CA ILE A 357 -5.81 -0.63 3.80
C ILE A 357 -5.88 0.12 2.48
N ARG A 358 -5.44 1.37 2.48
CA ARG A 358 -5.31 2.18 1.27
C ARG A 358 -3.83 2.49 1.07
N GLY A 359 -3.27 2.01 -0.03
CA GLY A 359 -1.85 2.19 -0.37
C GLY A 359 -1.46 3.63 -0.65
N GLU A 360 -2.41 4.49 -1.05
CA GLU A 360 -2.15 5.93 -1.29
C GLU A 360 -1.91 6.73 -0.01
N PHE A 361 -2.41 6.27 1.15
CA PHE A 361 -2.28 7.03 2.40
C PHE A 361 -0.96 6.75 3.12
N ALA A 362 -0.20 7.83 3.31
CA ALA A 362 0.80 8.15 4.35
C ALA A 362 1.06 7.12 5.47
N GLN A 363 0.00 6.57 6.06
CA GLN A 363 0.07 5.68 7.22
C GLN A 363 0.64 4.28 6.90
N MET A 364 1.05 4.04 5.67
CA MET A 364 1.68 2.81 5.16
C MET A 364 3.15 3.03 4.73
N THR A 365 3.81 4.06 5.27
CA THR A 365 5.20 4.43 4.94
C THR A 365 6.24 3.37 5.29
N SER A 366 5.90 2.42 6.16
CA SER A 366 6.77 1.31 6.48
C SER A 366 5.99 0.06 6.84
N PHE A 367 6.59 -1.09 6.54
CA PHE A 367 6.12 -2.39 6.98
C PHE A 367 5.88 -2.49 8.50
N ASP A 368 6.68 -1.77 9.30
CA ASP A 368 6.51 -1.71 10.76
C ASP A 368 5.13 -1.18 11.15
N GLU A 369 4.72 -0.07 10.52
CA GLU A 369 3.42 0.55 10.78
C GLU A 369 2.27 -0.30 10.23
N PHE A 370 2.44 -0.86 9.03
CA PHE A 370 1.49 -1.81 8.45
C PHE A 370 1.20 -2.96 9.43
N MET A 371 2.25 -3.62 9.93
CA MET A 371 2.10 -4.77 10.84
C MET A 371 1.49 -4.37 12.17
N ARG A 372 1.89 -3.23 12.74
CA ARG A 372 1.33 -2.75 14.01
C ARG A 372 -0.13 -2.41 13.89
N ARG A 373 -0.54 -1.75 12.81
CA ARG A 373 -1.94 -1.47 12.52
C ARG A 373 -2.74 -2.76 12.36
N TYR A 374 -2.24 -3.70 11.55
CA TYR A 374 -2.89 -5.00 11.37
C TYR A 374 -3.17 -5.70 12.71
N LEU A 375 -2.14 -5.83 13.57
CA LEU A 375 -2.27 -6.50 14.86
C LEU A 375 -3.19 -5.75 15.82
N ALA A 376 -3.05 -4.42 15.91
CA ALA A 376 -3.89 -3.58 16.76
C ALA A 376 -5.37 -3.72 16.37
N THR A 377 -5.68 -3.60 15.08
CA THR A 377 -7.03 -3.79 14.55
C THR A 377 -7.51 -5.22 14.82
N ARG A 378 -6.73 -6.24 14.43
CA ARG A 378 -7.10 -7.67 14.56
C ARG A 378 -7.44 -8.06 16.00
N TYR A 379 -6.72 -7.55 16.98
CA TYR A 379 -6.89 -7.92 18.38
C TYR A 379 -7.64 -6.88 19.23
N GLY A 380 -8.03 -5.74 18.68
CA GLY A 380 -8.68 -4.68 19.46
C GLY A 380 -7.76 -4.04 20.50
N LEU A 381 -6.46 -3.99 20.20
CA LEU A 381 -5.42 -3.47 21.08
C LEU A 381 -5.04 -2.05 20.68
N PRO A 382 -4.58 -1.21 21.62
CA PRO A 382 -4.18 0.15 21.30
C PRO A 382 -2.89 0.19 20.45
N ARG A 383 -2.79 1.20 19.58
CA ARG A 383 -1.61 1.45 18.73
C ARG A 383 -0.37 1.91 19.51
N GLN A 384 -0.58 2.67 20.60
CA GLN A 384 0.48 3.18 21.46
C GLN A 384 0.54 2.39 22.76
N ALA A 385 1.75 2.20 23.28
CA ALA A 385 1.93 1.58 24.59
C ALA A 385 1.20 2.41 25.67
N PRO A 386 0.52 1.78 26.65
CA PRO A 386 -0.30 2.48 27.64
C PRO A 386 0.37 3.61 28.45
N ASP A 387 1.71 3.72 28.45
CA ASP A 387 2.46 4.62 29.33
C ASP A 387 3.18 5.80 28.64
N GLU A 388 3.01 6.06 27.33
CA GLU A 388 3.76 7.17 26.70
C GLU A 388 3.34 8.57 27.22
N GLY A 389 2.23 8.67 27.97
CA GLY A 389 1.76 9.89 28.63
C GLY A 389 2.22 10.10 30.08
N ASP A 390 2.82 9.10 30.75
CA ASP A 390 3.14 9.19 32.18
C ASP A 390 4.59 8.76 32.45
N GLN A 391 5.53 9.71 32.34
CA GLN A 391 6.97 9.49 32.58
C GLN A 391 7.30 9.08 34.04
N THR A 392 6.30 8.94 34.92
CA THR A 392 6.50 8.72 36.36
C THR A 392 6.26 7.28 36.84
N LEU A 393 5.72 6.39 36.00
CA LEU A 393 5.51 4.99 36.35
C LEU A 393 6.50 4.09 35.60
N ASN A 394 7.59 3.73 36.27
CA ASN A 394 8.45 2.60 35.90
C ASN A 394 7.61 1.31 35.93
N ALA A 395 7.01 0.96 34.80
CA ALA A 395 6.18 -0.21 34.65
C ALA A 395 7.03 -1.50 34.69
N PRO A 396 6.84 -2.39 35.69
CA PRO A 396 7.66 -3.60 35.88
C PRO A 396 7.60 -4.62 34.73
N TRP A 397 6.65 -4.50 33.79
CA TRP A 397 6.57 -5.37 32.60
C TRP A 397 7.62 -5.06 31.53
N ARG A 398 8.44 -4.02 31.70
CA ARG A 398 9.55 -3.67 30.79
C ARG A 398 10.82 -4.49 31.01
N ASP A 399 11.03 -5.05 32.20
CA ASP A 399 12.38 -5.44 32.64
C ASP A 399 12.88 -6.82 32.17
N LYS A 400 12.12 -7.63 31.44
CA LYS A 400 12.63 -8.89 30.85
C LYS A 400 12.07 -9.17 29.45
N LEU A 401 12.80 -8.72 28.43
CA LEU A 401 12.56 -8.93 27.00
C LEU A 401 12.29 -10.41 26.64
N ASP A 402 13.01 -11.35 27.27
CA ASP A 402 13.03 -12.77 26.92
C ASP A 402 11.71 -13.54 27.13
N LYS A 403 10.73 -12.96 27.85
CA LYS A 403 9.45 -13.63 28.19
C LYS A 403 8.20 -13.01 27.58
N ARG A 404 8.32 -12.05 26.65
CA ARG A 404 7.19 -11.42 25.95
C ARG A 404 6.62 -12.32 24.85
N SER A 405 5.30 -12.28 24.64
CA SER A 405 4.68 -12.94 23.48
C SER A 405 5.12 -12.24 22.19
N GLN A 406 5.10 -12.95 21.06
CA GLN A 406 5.52 -12.38 19.78
C GLN A 406 4.64 -11.18 19.37
N ILE A 407 3.33 -11.22 19.65
CA ILE A 407 2.39 -10.12 19.36
C ILE A 407 2.75 -8.86 20.16
N ASP A 408 3.05 -9.01 21.46
CA ASP A 408 3.44 -7.89 22.34
C ASP A 408 4.74 -7.23 21.86
N ARG A 409 5.73 -8.04 21.47
CA ARG A 409 6.99 -7.52 20.92
C ARG A 409 6.78 -6.73 19.63
N LEU A 410 6.02 -7.26 18.65
CA LEU A 410 5.78 -6.56 17.38
C LEU A 410 5.02 -5.23 17.56
N LEU A 411 4.06 -5.21 18.49
CA LEU A 411 3.22 -4.04 18.74
C LEU A 411 3.95 -2.93 19.49
N TYR A 412 4.67 -3.26 20.58
CA TYR A 412 5.09 -2.25 21.55
C TYR A 412 6.60 -2.17 21.79
N ASP A 413 7.39 -3.14 21.33
CA ASP A 413 8.83 -3.14 21.54
C ASP A 413 9.57 -2.32 20.48
N LYS A 414 10.13 -1.18 20.89
CA LYS A 414 10.91 -0.31 19.99
C LYS A 414 12.21 -0.97 19.51
N SER A 415 12.71 -1.98 20.21
CA SER A 415 13.91 -2.73 19.82
C SER A 415 13.61 -3.89 18.86
N TRP A 416 12.32 -4.23 18.68
CA TRP A 416 11.86 -5.35 17.84
C TRP A 416 11.04 -4.83 16.67
N ALA A 417 11.72 -4.17 15.73
CA ALA A 417 11.10 -3.61 14.54
C ALA A 417 10.54 -4.73 13.63
N PRO A 418 9.24 -4.72 13.26
CA PRO A 418 8.66 -5.77 12.41
C PRO A 418 9.45 -6.05 11.13
N SER A 419 10.01 -5.02 10.49
CA SER A 419 10.85 -5.11 9.28
C SER A 419 12.11 -5.95 9.45
N GLN A 420 12.61 -6.12 10.67
CA GLN A 420 13.76 -6.99 10.98
C GLN A 420 13.33 -8.44 11.28
N HIS A 421 12.03 -8.70 11.39
CA HIS A 421 11.42 -9.96 11.84
C HIS A 421 10.29 -10.41 10.91
N MET A 422 10.55 -10.39 9.60
CA MET A 422 9.56 -10.68 8.55
C MET A 422 8.92 -12.07 8.71
N ASN A 423 9.72 -13.11 8.96
CA ASN A 423 9.22 -14.47 9.11
C ASN A 423 8.28 -14.60 10.31
N GLU A 424 8.64 -13.98 11.44
CA GLU A 424 7.80 -13.96 12.63
C GLU A 424 6.50 -13.19 12.39
N CYS A 425 6.54 -12.11 11.60
CA CYS A 425 5.34 -11.38 11.18
C CYS A 425 4.40 -12.27 10.36
N GLU A 426 4.94 -13.03 9.41
CA GLU A 426 4.16 -13.99 8.60
C GLU A 426 3.53 -15.08 9.47
N ASP A 427 4.27 -15.64 10.43
CA ASP A 427 3.78 -16.67 11.36
C ASP A 427 2.70 -16.14 12.32
N VAL A 428 2.85 -14.91 12.81
CA VAL A 428 1.82 -14.26 13.63
C VAL A 428 0.57 -13.98 12.79
N PHE A 429 0.73 -13.49 11.56
CA PHE A 429 -0.39 -13.22 10.65
C PHE A 429 -1.18 -14.50 10.39
N LEU A 430 -0.54 -15.58 9.95
CA LEU A 430 -1.19 -16.86 9.66
C LEU A 430 -1.92 -17.44 10.88
N ARG A 431 -1.29 -17.43 12.06
CA ARG A 431 -1.94 -17.89 13.30
C ARG A 431 -3.19 -17.07 13.62
N SER A 432 -3.16 -15.76 13.36
CA SER A 432 -4.30 -14.88 13.63
C SER A 432 -5.51 -15.11 12.72
N LEU A 433 -5.34 -15.84 11.61
CA LEU A 433 -6.44 -16.26 10.72
C LEU A 433 -7.21 -17.47 11.26
N SER A 434 -6.72 -18.13 12.32
CA SER A 434 -7.39 -19.30 12.89
C SER A 434 -8.76 -18.92 13.46
N ASP A 435 -9.76 -19.75 13.19
CA ASP A 435 -11.14 -19.65 13.68
C ASP A 435 -11.95 -18.40 13.28
N GLN A 436 -11.43 -17.55 12.38
CA GLN A 436 -12.14 -16.37 11.89
C GLN A 436 -12.15 -16.29 10.36
N GLN A 437 -13.24 -15.74 9.82
CA GLN A 437 -13.35 -15.34 8.43
C GLN A 437 -12.84 -13.91 8.29
N ILE A 438 -11.72 -13.72 7.60
CA ILE A 438 -11.05 -12.41 7.48
C ILE A 438 -10.94 -12.01 6.01
N GLY A 439 -11.35 -10.79 5.69
CA GLY A 439 -11.10 -10.12 4.43
C GLY A 439 -10.05 -9.03 4.60
N LEU A 440 -8.90 -9.16 3.93
CA LEU A 440 -7.92 -8.09 3.79
C LEU A 440 -8.16 -7.36 2.47
N VAL A 441 -8.47 -6.07 2.54
CA VAL A 441 -8.80 -5.24 1.39
C VAL A 441 -7.70 -4.19 1.23
N ILE A 442 -7.07 -4.14 0.06
CA ILE A 442 -5.98 -3.22 -0.23
C ILE A 442 -6.29 -2.46 -1.52
N ASP A 443 -6.62 -1.17 -1.39
CA ASP A 443 -6.77 -0.27 -2.53
C ASP A 443 -5.40 0.31 -2.92
N ASP A 444 -5.14 0.47 -4.22
CA ASP A 444 -3.92 1.06 -4.79
C ASP A 444 -2.61 0.45 -4.27
N VAL A 445 -2.47 -0.86 -4.49
CA VAL A 445 -1.32 -1.67 -4.05
C VAL A 445 0.03 -1.06 -4.48
N GLN A 446 0.07 -0.34 -5.60
CA GLN A 446 1.28 0.33 -6.07
C GLN A 446 1.84 1.41 -5.14
N GLY A 447 1.05 1.92 -4.19
CA GLY A 447 1.49 2.88 -3.18
C GLY A 447 2.23 2.26 -1.99
N LEU A 448 2.18 0.93 -1.82
CA LEU A 448 2.80 0.26 -0.69
C LEU A 448 4.34 0.25 -0.76
N ASP A 449 5.00 0.28 0.40
CA ASP A 449 6.45 0.20 0.47
C ASP A 449 6.97 -1.18 -0.01
N PRO A 450 8.23 -1.25 -0.47
CA PRO A 450 8.79 -2.47 -1.04
C PRO A 450 8.76 -3.68 -0.09
N THR A 451 8.85 -3.48 1.22
CA THR A 451 8.87 -4.53 2.24
C THR A 451 7.46 -5.05 2.51
N THR A 452 6.45 -4.16 2.58
CA THR A 452 5.04 -4.56 2.67
C THR A 452 4.57 -5.31 1.43
N LEU A 453 4.96 -4.88 0.23
CA LEU A 453 4.69 -5.63 -1.00
C LEU A 453 5.30 -7.03 -0.96
N GLN A 454 6.54 -7.16 -0.47
CA GLN A 454 7.18 -8.47 -0.33
C GLN A 454 6.41 -9.36 0.66
N PHE A 455 6.01 -8.82 1.80
CA PHE A 455 5.21 -9.55 2.79
C PHE A 455 3.91 -10.09 2.19
N ILE A 456 3.14 -9.24 1.51
CA ILE A 456 1.88 -9.65 0.87
C ILE A 456 2.15 -10.71 -0.22
N ASN A 457 3.22 -10.55 -0.99
CA ASN A 457 3.64 -11.51 -2.02
C ASN A 457 4.02 -12.87 -1.42
N ASN A 458 4.69 -12.89 -0.26
CA ASN A 458 5.02 -14.10 0.49
C ASN A 458 3.76 -14.77 1.08
N LEU A 459 2.85 -13.98 1.65
CA LEU A 459 1.58 -14.47 2.19
C LEU A 459 0.72 -15.13 1.11
N THR A 460 0.65 -14.55 -0.09
CA THR A 460 -0.06 -15.16 -1.23
C THR A 460 0.47 -16.55 -1.53
N THR A 461 1.79 -16.75 -1.52
CA THR A 461 2.39 -18.08 -1.67
C THR A 461 1.99 -19.02 -0.54
N LYS A 462 2.13 -18.59 0.73
CA LYS A 462 1.87 -19.43 1.91
C LYS A 462 0.40 -19.82 2.06
N LEU A 463 -0.52 -18.97 1.61
CA LEU A 463 -1.95 -19.16 1.78
C LEU A 463 -2.62 -19.96 0.65
N LEU A 464 -2.04 -19.97 -0.56
CA LEU A 464 -2.62 -20.63 -1.74
C LEU A 464 -3.13 -22.06 -1.49
N ASP A 465 -2.39 -22.84 -0.70
CA ASP A 465 -2.69 -24.23 -0.37
C ASP A 465 -3.23 -24.44 1.06
N SER A 466 -3.56 -23.35 1.76
CA SER A 466 -4.09 -23.42 3.13
C SER A 466 -5.61 -23.62 3.17
N ASN A 467 -6.12 -24.03 4.33
CA ASN A 467 -7.57 -24.14 4.60
C ASN A 467 -8.11 -22.95 5.40
N HIS A 468 -7.46 -21.78 5.31
CA HIS A 468 -7.93 -20.58 5.99
C HIS A 468 -9.10 -19.96 5.22
N ARG A 469 -10.13 -19.50 5.94
CA ARG A 469 -11.21 -18.70 5.37
C ARG A 469 -10.79 -17.24 5.23
N PHE A 470 -9.88 -17.01 4.30
CA PHE A 470 -9.25 -15.71 4.07
C PHE A 470 -9.62 -15.17 2.70
N VAL A 471 -9.90 -13.87 2.61
CA VAL A 471 -10.10 -13.19 1.32
C VAL A 471 -9.11 -12.06 1.19
N LEU A 472 -8.37 -12.00 0.09
CA LEU A 472 -7.51 -10.88 -0.28
C LEU A 472 -8.11 -10.15 -1.48
N LEU A 473 -8.50 -8.90 -1.30
CA LEU A 473 -8.97 -8.03 -2.37
C LEU A 473 -7.92 -6.96 -2.66
N LEU A 474 -7.45 -6.90 -3.90
CA LEU A 474 -6.39 -6.00 -4.33
C LEU A 474 -6.85 -5.15 -5.51
N THR A 475 -6.50 -3.86 -5.52
CA THR A 475 -6.61 -3.02 -6.72
C THR A 475 -5.27 -2.47 -7.18
N PHE A 476 -5.16 -2.27 -8.50
CA PHE A 476 -3.97 -1.73 -9.14
C PHE A 476 -4.37 -0.64 -10.13
N ASN A 477 -3.81 0.56 -9.98
CA ASN A 477 -3.98 1.64 -10.95
C ASN A 477 -2.86 1.62 -11.98
N LEU A 478 -3.18 1.23 -13.22
CA LEU A 478 -2.19 1.10 -14.29
C LEU A 478 -1.50 2.43 -14.63
N ASP A 479 -2.17 3.57 -14.43
CA ASP A 479 -1.57 4.90 -14.67
C ASP A 479 -0.46 5.25 -13.68
N LEU A 480 -0.46 4.60 -12.52
CA LEU A 480 0.50 4.84 -11.42
C LEU A 480 1.53 3.71 -11.30
N ILE A 481 1.42 2.67 -12.14
CA ILE A 481 2.31 1.52 -12.11
C ILE A 481 3.43 1.75 -13.13
N THR A 482 4.62 2.02 -12.60
CA THR A 482 5.84 2.03 -13.41
C THR A 482 6.16 0.61 -13.87
N LEU A 483 6.31 0.41 -15.18
CA LEU A 483 6.77 -0.87 -15.74
C LEU A 483 8.09 -1.27 -15.06
N GLY A 484 8.12 -2.45 -14.44
CA GLY A 484 9.31 -3.01 -13.77
C GLY A 484 9.38 -2.72 -12.28
N SER A 485 8.44 -1.92 -11.76
CA SER A 485 8.28 -1.78 -10.31
C SER A 485 7.82 -3.10 -9.67
N ARG A 486 8.08 -3.25 -8.37
CA ARG A 486 7.60 -4.39 -7.57
C ARG A 486 6.08 -4.55 -7.67
N ALA A 487 5.34 -3.46 -7.69
CA ALA A 487 3.89 -3.47 -7.86
C ALA A 487 3.47 -4.02 -9.23
N ASN A 488 4.13 -3.58 -10.31
CA ASN A 488 3.88 -4.14 -11.65
C ASN A 488 4.14 -5.65 -11.66
N LEU A 489 5.26 -6.08 -11.09
CA LEU A 489 5.65 -7.48 -11.05
C LEU A 489 4.69 -8.33 -10.23
N TYR A 490 4.22 -7.82 -9.10
CA TYR A 490 3.25 -8.51 -8.27
C TYR A 490 1.88 -8.64 -8.95
N LEU A 491 1.39 -7.58 -9.60
CA LEU A 491 0.18 -7.64 -10.43
C LEU A 491 0.30 -8.74 -11.50
N GLN A 492 1.42 -8.76 -12.21
CA GLN A 492 1.67 -9.71 -13.29
C GLN A 492 1.76 -11.15 -12.77
N ARG A 493 2.36 -11.36 -11.60
CA ARG A 493 2.33 -12.65 -10.90
C ARG A 493 0.90 -13.08 -10.57
N LEU A 494 0.05 -12.18 -10.08
CA LEU A 494 -1.35 -12.51 -9.75
C LEU A 494 -2.15 -12.89 -11.00
N ILE A 495 -1.91 -12.20 -12.12
CA ILE A 495 -2.48 -12.53 -13.43
C ILE A 495 -2.02 -13.93 -13.86
N ASP A 496 -0.72 -14.24 -13.84
CA ASP A 496 -0.20 -15.58 -14.15
C ASP A 496 -0.82 -16.66 -13.26
N LEU A 497 -0.92 -16.38 -11.96
CA LEU A 497 -1.48 -17.31 -10.99
C LEU A 497 -2.98 -17.53 -11.20
N SER A 498 -3.71 -16.55 -11.74
CA SER A 498 -5.14 -16.72 -12.07
C SER A 498 -5.39 -17.80 -13.13
N PHE A 499 -4.43 -18.02 -14.04
CA PHE A 499 -4.52 -19.09 -15.03
C PHE A 499 -4.22 -20.48 -14.46
N THR A 500 -3.31 -20.56 -13.48
CA THR A 500 -2.86 -21.83 -12.90
C THR A 500 -3.66 -22.25 -11.67
N HIS A 501 -4.19 -21.29 -10.92
CA HIS A 501 -4.94 -21.47 -9.67
C HIS A 501 -6.31 -20.78 -9.77
N SER A 502 -6.99 -20.92 -10.91
CA SER A 502 -8.26 -20.25 -11.25
C SER A 502 -9.38 -20.44 -10.23
N THR A 503 -9.29 -21.49 -9.42
CA THR A 503 -10.24 -21.71 -8.34
C THR A 503 -10.02 -20.73 -7.19
N SER A 504 -8.79 -20.41 -6.79
CA SER A 504 -8.50 -19.54 -5.63
C SER A 504 -8.16 -18.10 -6.03
N ILE A 505 -7.66 -17.88 -7.25
CA ILE A 505 -7.17 -16.59 -7.72
C ILE A 505 -7.95 -16.18 -8.97
N SER A 506 -8.44 -14.94 -9.02
CA SER A 506 -8.74 -14.29 -10.30
C SER A 506 -8.31 -12.84 -10.36
N SER A 507 -8.18 -12.38 -11.61
CA SER A 507 -7.87 -11.01 -11.95
C SER A 507 -8.93 -10.48 -12.92
N LEU A 508 -9.37 -9.24 -12.71
CA LEU A 508 -10.37 -8.55 -13.51
C LEU A 508 -9.78 -7.23 -14.03
N GLU A 509 -9.71 -7.09 -15.34
CA GLU A 509 -9.40 -5.83 -16.01
C GLU A 509 -10.66 -4.99 -16.22
N LEU A 510 -10.58 -3.69 -15.93
CA LEU A 510 -11.66 -2.75 -16.17
C LEU A 510 -11.24 -1.67 -17.18
N GLU A 511 -11.88 -1.69 -18.36
CA GLU A 511 -11.61 -0.80 -19.49
C GLU A 511 -12.56 0.41 -19.59
N GLY A 512 -13.58 0.50 -18.72
CA GLY A 512 -14.63 1.53 -18.76
C GLY A 512 -15.99 0.96 -19.16
N PHE A 513 -16.91 1.81 -19.62
CA PHE A 513 -18.23 1.41 -20.11
C PHE A 513 -18.29 1.36 -21.64
N SER A 514 -19.04 0.37 -22.14
CA SER A 514 -19.59 0.44 -23.48
C SER A 514 -20.64 1.55 -23.61
N VAL A 515 -21.02 1.92 -24.84
CA VAL A 515 -22.08 2.90 -25.10
C VAL A 515 -23.42 2.49 -24.46
N GLY A 516 -23.72 1.19 -24.44
CA GLY A 516 -24.94 0.66 -23.81
C GLY A 516 -24.92 0.85 -22.30
N GLU A 517 -23.82 0.47 -21.65
CA GLU A 517 -23.64 0.60 -20.20
C GLU A 517 -23.59 2.07 -19.76
N ALA A 518 -22.99 2.95 -20.56
CA ALA A 518 -23.00 4.39 -20.32
C ALA A 518 -24.42 4.97 -20.38
N ARG A 519 -25.29 4.47 -21.28
CA ARG A 519 -26.71 4.87 -21.29
C ARG A 519 -27.45 4.41 -20.04
N GLU A 520 -27.20 3.18 -19.62
CA GLU A 520 -27.78 2.62 -18.39
C GLU A 520 -27.34 3.44 -17.17
N PHE A 521 -26.05 3.78 -17.08
CA PHE A 521 -25.52 4.67 -16.05
C PHE A 521 -26.23 6.03 -16.03
N ILE A 522 -26.38 6.67 -17.20
CA ILE A 522 -27.07 7.97 -17.31
C ILE A 522 -28.54 7.84 -16.91
N ASN A 523 -29.24 6.80 -17.33
CA ASN A 523 -30.65 6.56 -16.97
C ASN A 523 -30.84 6.34 -15.46
N ASN A 524 -29.89 5.68 -14.80
CA ASN A 524 -29.92 5.50 -13.35
C ASN A 524 -29.63 6.80 -12.59
N CYS A 525 -28.90 7.74 -13.19
CA CYS A 525 -28.59 9.03 -12.58
C CYS A 525 -29.64 10.11 -12.87
N LEU A 526 -30.20 10.13 -14.09
CA LEU A 526 -31.11 11.17 -14.59
C LEU A 526 -32.51 10.60 -14.84
N ARG A 527 -33.51 11.15 -14.15
CA ARG A 527 -34.92 10.82 -14.39
C ARG A 527 -35.49 11.59 -15.58
N SER A 528 -36.44 10.94 -16.22
CA SER A 528 -37.43 11.57 -17.08
C SER A 528 -38.38 12.41 -16.24
N LYS A 529 -38.78 13.59 -16.74
CA LYS A 529 -39.81 14.41 -16.09
C LYS A 529 -41.23 13.82 -16.23
N GLN A 530 -41.40 12.81 -17.08
CA GLN A 530 -42.70 12.17 -17.32
C GLN A 530 -42.91 11.04 -16.32
N THR A 531 -44.13 10.95 -15.79
CA THR A 531 -44.60 9.94 -14.81
C THR A 531 -44.66 8.51 -15.35
N ASP A 532 -44.13 8.27 -16.55
CA ASP A 532 -44.11 6.95 -17.18
C ASP A 532 -42.83 6.20 -16.77
N PRO A 533 -42.94 5.08 -16.03
CA PRO A 533 -41.79 4.27 -15.59
C PRO A 533 -40.90 3.78 -16.74
N ASP A 534 -41.44 3.66 -17.96
CA ASP A 534 -40.70 3.17 -19.14
C ASP A 534 -40.01 4.30 -19.93
N SER A 535 -40.18 5.56 -19.50
CA SER A 535 -39.63 6.72 -20.19
C SER A 535 -38.21 7.04 -19.73
N PHE A 536 -37.21 6.39 -20.34
CA PHE A 536 -35.80 6.65 -19.98
C PHE A 536 -35.28 8.00 -20.48
N PHE A 537 -34.40 8.67 -19.70
CA PHE A 537 -33.76 9.94 -20.09
C PHE A 537 -33.13 9.87 -21.49
N THR A 538 -32.39 8.79 -21.74
CA THR A 538 -31.68 8.58 -23.00
C THR A 538 -32.59 8.38 -24.22
N ILE A 539 -33.87 8.04 -24.00
CA ILE A 539 -34.89 7.94 -25.04
C ILE A 539 -35.51 9.32 -25.30
N ILE A 540 -35.93 10.02 -24.25
CA ILE A 540 -36.56 11.34 -24.36
C ILE A 540 -35.57 12.37 -24.94
N TYR A 541 -34.34 12.35 -24.45
CA TYR A 541 -33.28 13.28 -24.84
C TYR A 541 -32.26 12.61 -25.77
N LYS A 542 -32.74 11.88 -26.78
CA LYS A 542 -31.91 11.07 -27.69
C LYS A 542 -30.81 11.87 -28.39
N GLU A 543 -31.13 13.05 -28.93
CA GLU A 543 -30.16 13.92 -29.63
C GLU A 543 -29.03 14.34 -28.67
N ILE A 544 -29.38 14.84 -27.48
CA ILE A 544 -28.40 15.26 -26.46
C ILE A 544 -27.55 14.07 -26.00
N THR A 545 -28.18 12.93 -25.76
CA THR A 545 -27.50 11.70 -25.32
C THR A 545 -26.48 11.24 -26.36
N GLN A 546 -26.85 11.26 -27.64
CA GLN A 546 -25.94 10.90 -28.72
C GLN A 546 -24.72 11.84 -28.78
N ILE A 547 -24.96 13.15 -28.68
CA ILE A 547 -23.87 14.14 -28.65
C ILE A 547 -22.96 13.89 -27.44
N LEU A 548 -23.54 13.75 -26.25
CA LEU A 548 -22.81 13.51 -25.02
C LEU A 548 -21.90 12.29 -25.14
N LEU A 549 -22.46 11.12 -25.49
CA LEU A 549 -21.73 9.85 -25.59
C LEU A 549 -20.68 9.84 -26.70
N SER A 550 -20.82 10.67 -27.74
CA SER A 550 -19.82 10.81 -28.80
C SER A 550 -18.64 11.72 -28.43
N LYS A 551 -18.81 12.60 -27.43
CA LYS A 551 -17.86 13.67 -27.09
C LYS A 551 -17.07 13.43 -25.81
N ILE A 552 -17.44 12.45 -25.00
CA ILE A 552 -16.81 12.20 -23.69
C ILE A 552 -16.21 10.81 -23.61
N GLU A 553 -15.28 10.64 -22.66
CA GLU A 553 -14.81 9.32 -22.28
C GLU A 553 -15.91 8.59 -21.50
N LEU A 554 -16.09 7.30 -21.80
CA LEU A 554 -17.15 6.49 -21.20
C LEU A 554 -16.67 5.77 -19.94
N THR A 555 -15.86 6.42 -19.11
CA THR A 555 -15.51 5.87 -17.79
C THR A 555 -16.53 6.35 -16.74
N PRO A 556 -16.82 5.54 -15.70
CA PRO A 556 -17.73 5.93 -14.62
C PRO A 556 -17.40 7.31 -14.03
N LEU A 557 -16.11 7.55 -13.74
CA LEU A 557 -15.67 8.83 -13.19
C LEU A 557 -15.93 9.99 -14.16
N PHE A 558 -15.63 9.86 -15.44
CA PHE A 558 -15.83 10.95 -16.40
C PHE A 558 -17.31 11.30 -16.56
N LEU A 559 -18.19 10.29 -16.59
CA LEU A 559 -19.64 10.48 -16.63
C LEU A 559 -20.15 11.18 -15.37
N GLU A 560 -19.74 10.72 -14.17
CA GLU A 560 -20.09 11.34 -12.89
C GLU A 560 -19.67 12.82 -12.87
N GLN A 561 -18.44 13.11 -13.26
CA GLN A 561 -17.88 14.46 -13.30
C GLN A 561 -18.60 15.35 -14.33
N THR A 562 -19.10 14.76 -15.42
CA THR A 562 -19.88 15.47 -16.43
C THR A 562 -21.27 15.84 -15.88
N LEU A 563 -21.91 14.94 -15.15
CA LEU A 563 -23.20 15.24 -14.50
C LEU A 563 -23.03 16.34 -13.44
N LEU A 564 -21.97 16.28 -12.62
CA LEU A 564 -21.67 17.34 -11.65
C LEU A 564 -21.38 18.68 -12.33
N TYR A 565 -20.66 18.68 -13.46
CA TYR A 565 -20.46 19.90 -14.28
C TYR A 565 -21.80 20.51 -14.74
N LEU A 566 -22.71 19.67 -15.25
CA LEU A 566 -24.03 20.13 -15.71
C LEU A 566 -24.88 20.66 -14.55
N ASP A 567 -24.77 20.09 -13.36
CA ASP A 567 -25.42 20.59 -12.14
C ASP A 567 -24.86 21.95 -11.73
N HIS A 568 -23.53 22.13 -11.72
CA HIS A 568 -22.86 23.40 -11.43
C HIS A 568 -23.25 24.50 -12.44
N LYS A 569 -23.54 24.15 -13.69
CA LYS A 569 -24.07 25.07 -14.71
C LYS A 569 -25.59 25.28 -14.62
N LYS A 570 -26.27 24.66 -13.66
CA LYS A 570 -27.73 24.69 -13.47
C LYS A 570 -28.49 24.15 -14.69
N ALA A 571 -27.88 23.26 -15.46
CA ALA A 571 -28.53 22.56 -16.59
C ALA A 571 -29.44 21.43 -16.08
N ILE A 572 -28.95 20.70 -15.07
CA ILE A 572 -29.71 19.71 -14.29
C ILE A 572 -29.85 20.20 -12.83
N LYS A 573 -30.77 19.58 -12.08
CA LYS A 573 -30.96 19.76 -10.63
C LYS A 573 -31.44 18.43 -10.03
N HIS A 574 -31.37 18.28 -8.71
CA HIS A 574 -31.91 17.11 -8.01
C HIS A 574 -33.04 17.48 -7.05
N ASP A 575 -33.87 16.48 -6.73
CA ASP A 575 -34.77 16.45 -5.57
C ASP A 575 -34.69 15.06 -4.90
N ALA A 576 -35.63 14.73 -4.00
CA ALA A 576 -35.66 13.44 -3.30
C ALA A 576 -35.76 12.22 -4.24
N LEU A 577 -36.20 12.40 -5.48
CA LEU A 577 -36.36 11.34 -6.48
C LEU A 577 -35.18 11.25 -7.45
N GLY A 578 -34.18 12.14 -7.35
CA GLY A 578 -32.97 12.14 -8.17
C GLY A 578 -32.85 13.32 -9.14
N TYR A 579 -31.83 13.28 -10.01
CA TYR A 579 -31.52 14.37 -10.92
C TYR A 579 -32.46 14.44 -12.11
N TYR A 580 -32.83 15.65 -12.53
CA TYR A 580 -33.69 15.93 -13.67
C TYR A 580 -33.21 17.16 -14.46
N VAL A 581 -33.70 17.29 -15.70
CA VAL A 581 -33.40 18.46 -16.54
C VAL A 581 -34.09 19.71 -16.00
N HIS A 582 -33.28 20.67 -15.53
CA HIS A 582 -33.76 21.96 -15.07
C HIS A 582 -33.94 22.94 -16.23
N ASN A 583 -32.94 23.04 -17.11
CA ASN A 583 -32.96 23.94 -18.26
C ASN A 583 -32.39 23.26 -19.52
N TYR A 584 -33.29 22.90 -20.44
CA TYR A 584 -32.92 22.23 -21.69
C TYR A 584 -32.02 23.07 -22.61
N LYS A 585 -32.23 24.39 -22.69
CA LYS A 585 -31.39 25.27 -23.53
C LYS A 585 -29.96 25.31 -23.01
N THR A 586 -29.80 25.44 -21.69
CA THR A 586 -28.49 25.38 -21.04
C THR A 586 -27.86 24.00 -21.22
N LEU A 587 -28.60 22.92 -20.98
CA LEU A 587 -28.12 21.55 -21.20
C LEU A 587 -27.58 21.35 -22.62
N LYS A 588 -28.36 21.71 -23.64
CA LYS A 588 -27.95 21.59 -25.04
C LYS A 588 -26.70 22.43 -25.33
N ARG A 589 -26.63 23.67 -24.83
CA ARG A 589 -25.45 24.54 -25.00
C ARG A 589 -24.20 23.94 -24.36
N GLU A 590 -24.26 23.56 -23.09
CA GLU A 590 -23.11 23.06 -22.36
C GLU A 590 -22.62 21.73 -22.94
N VAL A 591 -23.52 20.80 -23.26
CA VAL A 591 -23.17 19.52 -23.91
C VAL A 591 -22.53 19.74 -25.29
N ASN A 592 -23.02 20.70 -26.06
CA ASN A 592 -22.42 21.04 -27.35
C ASN A 592 -21.02 21.65 -27.21
N GLN A 593 -20.76 22.39 -26.15
CA GLN A 593 -19.46 23.03 -25.86
C GLN A 593 -18.43 22.09 -25.23
N LEU A 594 -18.81 20.86 -24.85
CA LEU A 594 -17.88 19.81 -24.42
C LEU A 594 -17.04 19.32 -25.61
N GLU A 595 -16.14 20.14 -26.15
CA GLU A 595 -15.12 19.67 -27.10
C GLU A 595 -13.94 19.09 -26.31
N THR A 596 -13.94 17.77 -26.11
CA THR A 596 -12.71 17.06 -25.73
C THR A 596 -11.93 16.81 -27.02
N GLY A 597 -10.84 17.55 -27.21
CA GLY A 597 -10.15 17.66 -28.50
C GLY A 597 -9.68 16.31 -29.08
N PRO A 598 -9.40 16.23 -30.40
CA PRO A 598 -9.14 14.99 -31.14
C PRO A 598 -7.83 14.26 -30.77
N LYS A 599 -7.05 14.77 -29.82
CA LYS A 599 -5.81 14.16 -29.29
C LYS A 599 -5.74 14.08 -27.75
N GLY A 600 -6.83 14.36 -27.03
CA GLY A 600 -6.80 14.46 -25.56
C GLY A 600 -8.12 14.12 -24.88
N LYS A 601 -8.39 12.82 -24.71
CA LYS A 601 -9.24 12.29 -23.65
C LYS A 601 -8.58 12.62 -22.31
N ARG A 602 -8.94 13.74 -21.67
CA ARG A 602 -8.36 14.10 -20.37
C ARG A 602 -9.44 14.64 -19.45
N LEU A 603 -9.70 13.89 -18.37
CA LEU A 603 -10.47 14.31 -17.21
C LEU A 603 -10.10 15.73 -16.74
N GLU A 604 -8.83 16.12 -16.88
CA GLU A 604 -8.31 17.48 -16.58
C GLU A 604 -9.06 18.61 -17.30
N ILE A 605 -9.47 18.41 -18.56
CA ILE A 605 -10.21 19.43 -19.33
C ILE A 605 -11.61 19.60 -18.72
N LEU A 606 -12.32 18.50 -18.48
CA LEU A 606 -13.63 18.54 -17.83
C LEU A 606 -13.55 19.16 -16.43
N LEU A 607 -12.57 18.75 -15.63
CA LEU A 607 -12.34 19.31 -14.31
C LEU A 607 -11.98 20.81 -14.40
N SER A 608 -11.30 21.25 -15.45
CA SER A 608 -11.04 22.68 -15.70
C SER A 608 -12.33 23.46 -15.99
N HIS A 609 -13.27 22.86 -16.74
CA HIS A 609 -14.59 23.46 -16.93
C HIS A 609 -15.40 23.50 -15.63
N ARG A 610 -15.32 22.45 -14.79
CA ARG A 610 -15.90 22.45 -13.44
C ARG A 610 -15.30 23.54 -12.56
N TYR A 611 -13.97 23.65 -12.51
CA TYR A 611 -13.26 24.70 -11.77
C TYR A 611 -13.79 26.09 -12.14
N ASN A 612 -13.88 26.40 -13.44
CA ASN A 612 -14.38 27.70 -13.92
C ASN A 612 -15.87 27.94 -13.59
N ALA A 613 -16.66 26.89 -13.39
CA ALA A 613 -18.04 27.02 -12.91
C ALA A 613 -18.11 27.28 -11.40
N LEU A 614 -17.26 26.58 -10.64
CA LEU A 614 -17.15 26.69 -9.18
C LEU A 614 -16.58 28.03 -8.74
N GLU A 615 -15.66 28.63 -9.50
CA GLU A 615 -15.08 29.96 -9.26
C GLU A 615 -16.12 31.06 -9.09
N LYS A 616 -17.30 30.89 -9.70
CA LYS A 616 -18.41 31.85 -9.62
C LYS A 616 -19.45 31.51 -8.55
N THR A 617 -19.29 30.37 -7.87
CA THR A 617 -20.33 29.79 -7.00
C THR A 617 -19.88 29.68 -5.55
N LEU A 618 -18.60 29.39 -5.31
CA LEU A 618 -18.03 29.23 -3.98
C LEU A 618 -17.77 30.58 -3.30
N SER A 619 -18.04 30.65 -2.00
CA SER A 619 -17.68 31.75 -1.11
C SER A 619 -16.16 31.80 -0.85
N GLU A 620 -15.69 32.93 -0.32
CA GLU A 620 -14.28 33.08 0.10
C GLU A 620 -13.88 32.07 1.18
N ASP A 621 -14.74 31.81 2.17
CA ASP A 621 -14.45 30.85 3.25
C ASP A 621 -14.32 29.41 2.73
N GLU A 622 -15.17 29.01 1.78
CA GLU A 622 -15.07 27.71 1.12
C GLU A 622 -13.79 27.56 0.30
N TRP A 623 -13.38 28.63 -0.37
CA TRP A 623 -12.09 28.64 -1.06
C TRP A 623 -10.92 28.51 -0.11
N VAL A 624 -10.96 29.19 1.04
CA VAL A 624 -9.94 29.02 2.08
C VAL A 624 -9.90 27.57 2.57
N ILE A 625 -11.03 26.91 2.77
CA ILE A 625 -11.07 25.47 3.14
C ILE A 625 -10.40 24.61 2.06
N ILE A 626 -10.70 24.85 0.79
CA ILE A 626 -10.09 24.13 -0.35
C ILE A 626 -8.57 24.35 -0.38
N GLU A 627 -8.10 25.58 -0.16
CA GLU A 627 -6.67 25.91 -0.11
C GLU A 627 -5.96 25.24 1.07
N LEU A 628 -6.60 25.23 2.25
CA LEU A 628 -6.11 24.49 3.42
C LEU A 628 -6.03 22.99 3.12
N LEU A 629 -7.03 22.42 2.43
CA LEU A 629 -6.99 21.03 1.99
C LEU A 629 -5.92 20.77 0.95
N CYS A 630 -5.63 21.70 0.03
CA CYS A 630 -4.52 21.54 -0.89
C CYS A 630 -3.18 21.40 -0.15
N ARG A 631 -3.05 22.06 1.01
CA ARG A 631 -1.83 22.03 1.81
C ARG A 631 -1.77 20.85 2.79
N LEU A 632 -2.86 20.58 3.50
CA LEU A 632 -2.94 19.56 4.55
C LEU A 632 -3.37 18.20 4.02
N ARG A 633 -3.91 18.15 2.79
CA ARG A 633 -4.52 17.01 2.06
C ARG A 633 -5.75 16.41 2.70
N GLN A 634 -5.68 16.19 4.00
CA GLN A 634 -6.72 15.67 4.84
C GLN A 634 -6.83 16.57 6.07
N ILE A 635 -8.04 16.92 6.48
CA ILE A 635 -8.29 17.71 7.68
C ILE A 635 -9.20 16.93 8.63
N PRO A 636 -8.68 16.43 9.78
CA PRO A 636 -9.49 15.86 10.83
C PRO A 636 -10.53 16.86 11.33
N ARG A 637 -11.71 16.35 11.65
CA ARG A 637 -12.80 17.13 12.23
C ARG A 637 -12.40 17.85 13.51
N LEU A 638 -11.50 17.24 14.29
CA LEU A 638 -10.92 17.82 15.50
C LEU A 638 -10.11 19.11 15.23
N ALA A 639 -9.63 19.29 14.00
CA ALA A 639 -8.93 20.49 13.57
C ALA A 639 -9.87 21.60 13.09
N PHE A 640 -11.18 21.35 12.92
CA PHE A 640 -12.10 22.34 12.34
C PHE A 640 -12.17 23.62 13.17
N ASN A 641 -12.26 23.50 14.49
CA ASN A 641 -12.30 24.67 15.38
C ASN A 641 -10.99 25.46 15.30
N ASP A 642 -9.85 24.79 15.31
CA ASP A 642 -8.52 25.43 15.26
C ASP A 642 -8.24 26.09 13.90
N LEU A 643 -8.80 25.53 12.81
CA LEU A 643 -8.75 26.08 11.45
C LEU A 643 -9.92 27.03 11.12
N ARG A 644 -10.86 27.24 12.06
CA ARG A 644 -12.07 28.05 11.89
C ARG A 644 -12.93 27.62 10.68
N ILE A 645 -13.11 26.31 10.53
CA ILE A 645 -13.90 25.68 9.46
C ILE A 645 -15.35 25.52 9.95
N ASN A 646 -16.31 26.07 9.19
CA ASN A 646 -17.73 25.88 9.47
C ASN A 646 -18.22 24.55 8.86
N LEU A 647 -19.08 23.85 9.59
CA LEU A 647 -19.64 22.59 9.14
C LEU A 647 -20.56 22.75 7.91
N LEU A 648 -21.29 23.86 7.80
CA LEU A 648 -22.19 24.09 6.66
C LEU A 648 -21.42 24.20 5.34
N ASP A 649 -20.24 24.84 5.37
CA ASP A 649 -19.35 24.95 4.20
C ASP A 649 -18.84 23.57 3.77
N ILE A 650 -18.48 22.72 4.74
CA ILE A 650 -18.07 21.33 4.47
C ILE A 650 -19.21 20.54 3.81
N ILE A 651 -20.43 20.64 4.33
CA ILE A 651 -21.59 19.95 3.76
C ILE A 651 -21.82 20.40 2.31
N HIS A 652 -21.77 21.70 2.05
CA HIS A 652 -21.95 22.23 0.70
C HIS A 652 -20.81 21.80 -0.25
N LEU A 653 -19.55 21.78 0.19
CA LEU A 653 -18.43 21.26 -0.59
C LEU A 653 -18.55 19.76 -0.92
N ILE A 654 -19.15 18.96 -0.03
CA ILE A 654 -19.48 17.54 -0.29
C ILE A 654 -20.59 17.44 -1.32
N GLU A 655 -21.67 18.22 -1.20
CA GLU A 655 -22.79 18.25 -2.15
C GLU A 655 -22.35 18.69 -3.55
N LEU A 656 -21.34 19.56 -3.65
CA LEU A 656 -20.73 19.96 -4.92
C LEU A 656 -19.79 18.90 -5.51
N GLY A 657 -19.50 17.81 -4.78
CA GLY A 657 -18.60 16.75 -5.19
C GLY A 657 -17.14 17.20 -5.31
N ILE A 658 -16.70 18.11 -4.43
CA ILE A 658 -15.31 18.59 -4.35
C ILE A 658 -14.54 17.77 -3.32
N ILE A 659 -15.13 17.63 -2.14
CA ILE A 659 -14.54 16.91 -1.01
C ILE A 659 -15.39 15.69 -0.65
N VAL A 660 -14.81 14.79 0.12
CA VAL A 660 -15.48 13.64 0.72
C VAL A 660 -15.17 13.62 2.21
N ASP A 661 -16.17 13.24 3.00
CA ASP A 661 -16.00 12.96 4.42
C ASP A 661 -15.58 11.50 4.61
N ILE A 662 -14.50 11.31 5.37
CA ILE A 662 -13.88 10.02 5.65
C ILE A 662 -14.44 9.55 6.99
N ALA A 663 -15.53 8.79 6.92
CA ALA A 663 -16.11 8.10 8.06
C ALA A 663 -16.48 9.02 9.26
N GLY A 664 -16.70 10.32 9.02
CA GLY A 664 -17.00 11.32 10.03
C GLY A 664 -15.80 11.86 10.80
N TYR A 665 -14.57 11.42 10.46
CA TYR A 665 -13.34 11.76 11.20
C TYR A 665 -12.52 12.85 10.54
N ALA A 666 -12.52 12.92 9.22
CA ALA A 666 -11.72 13.86 8.46
C ALA A 666 -12.36 14.14 7.10
N VAL A 667 -11.93 15.21 6.44
CA VAL A 667 -12.31 15.54 5.07
C VAL A 667 -11.09 15.56 4.17
N GLU A 668 -11.27 15.16 2.92
CA GLU A 668 -10.25 15.16 1.86
C GLU A 668 -10.87 15.46 0.50
N PHE A 669 -10.05 15.69 -0.53
CA PHE A 669 -10.57 15.80 -1.90
C PHE A 669 -11.20 14.49 -2.37
N ARG A 670 -12.35 14.59 -3.06
CA ARG A 670 -13.05 13.42 -3.61
C ARG A 670 -12.17 12.62 -4.59
N HIS A 671 -11.25 13.28 -5.28
CA HIS A 671 -10.34 12.65 -6.23
C HIS A 671 -9.01 13.40 -6.34
N GLN A 672 -7.89 12.66 -6.45
CA GLN A 672 -6.55 13.23 -6.47
C GLN A 672 -6.29 14.15 -7.68
N THR A 673 -6.87 13.87 -8.84
CA THR A 673 -6.80 14.77 -10.01
C THR A 673 -7.40 16.14 -9.73
N LEU A 674 -8.46 16.22 -8.91
CA LEU A 674 -9.07 17.50 -8.54
C LEU A 674 -8.14 18.30 -7.60
N LEU A 675 -7.54 17.63 -6.62
CA LEU A 675 -6.48 18.21 -5.77
C LEU A 675 -5.34 18.78 -6.62
N ARG A 676 -4.78 17.96 -7.54
CA ARG A 676 -3.67 18.38 -8.42
C ARG A 676 -4.04 19.57 -9.29
N LEU A 677 -5.23 19.55 -9.92
CA LEU A 677 -5.71 20.64 -10.75
C LEU A 677 -5.83 21.93 -9.95
N ILE A 678 -6.53 21.90 -8.80
CA ILE A 678 -6.75 23.10 -8.00
C ILE A 678 -5.42 23.62 -7.44
N SER A 679 -4.56 22.74 -6.92
CA SER A 679 -3.23 23.12 -6.43
C SER A 679 -2.36 23.76 -7.51
N SER A 680 -2.50 23.36 -8.77
CA SER A 680 -1.76 23.95 -9.88
C SER A 680 -2.28 25.33 -10.31
N ARG A 681 -3.56 25.62 -10.07
CA ARG A 681 -4.22 26.86 -10.50
C ARG A 681 -4.29 27.93 -9.42
N ARG A 682 -4.34 27.53 -8.15
CA ARG A 682 -4.61 28.40 -7.03
C ARG A 682 -3.52 28.27 -5.96
N LYS A 683 -2.89 29.40 -5.65
CA LYS A 683 -1.95 29.52 -4.52
C LYS A 683 -2.72 29.78 -3.24
N LEU A 684 -2.09 29.52 -2.09
CA LEU A 684 -2.63 29.88 -0.78
C LEU A 684 -2.87 31.40 -0.71
N SER A 685 -4.08 31.79 -0.31
CA SER A 685 -4.43 33.17 0.03
C SER A 685 -3.82 33.58 1.37
N ASP A 686 -3.70 34.89 1.61
CA ASP A 686 -3.23 35.43 2.89
C ASP A 686 -4.10 34.94 4.06
N GLN A 687 -5.42 34.80 3.85
CA GLN A 687 -6.34 34.30 4.86
C GLN A 687 -6.06 32.82 5.19
N ALA A 688 -5.79 31.97 4.19
CA ALA A 688 -5.41 30.59 4.41
C ALA A 688 -4.05 30.48 5.13
N ILE A 689 -3.07 31.32 4.76
CA ILE A 689 -1.77 31.38 5.42
C ILE A 689 -1.92 31.75 6.89
N ILE A 690 -2.70 32.78 7.22
CA ILE A 690 -2.96 33.19 8.61
C ILE A 690 -3.61 32.06 9.42
N ARG A 691 -4.57 31.35 8.84
CA ARG A 691 -5.21 30.20 9.50
C ARG A 691 -4.22 29.05 9.74
N LEU A 692 -3.35 28.74 8.77
CA LEU A 692 -2.29 27.74 8.94
C LEU A 692 -1.29 28.13 10.03
N ASP A 693 -0.83 29.39 10.03
CA ASP A 693 0.14 29.86 11.01
C ASP A 693 -0.45 29.81 12.43
N GLN A 694 -1.73 30.18 12.60
CA GLN A 694 -2.46 30.02 13.88
C GLN A 694 -2.66 28.55 14.26
N PHE A 695 -3.05 27.71 13.31
CA PHE A 695 -3.25 26.27 13.51
C PHE A 695 -1.97 25.59 14.02
N PHE A 696 -0.83 25.95 13.44
CA PHE A 696 0.48 25.46 13.86
C PHE A 696 1.01 26.10 15.14
N LEU A 697 0.28 26.99 15.83
CA LEU A 697 0.63 27.37 17.20
C LEU A 697 0.40 26.22 18.19
N VAL A 698 -0.53 25.30 17.88
CA VAL A 698 -0.84 24.16 18.75
C VAL A 698 0.15 23.02 18.50
N ALA A 699 0.85 22.59 19.55
CA ALA A 699 1.94 21.60 19.45
C ALA A 699 1.49 20.26 18.83
N ARG A 700 0.27 19.79 19.13
CA ARG A 700 -0.26 18.53 18.58
C ARG A 700 -0.28 18.52 17.05
N TRP A 701 -0.65 19.63 16.41
CA TRP A 701 -0.79 19.71 14.96
C TRP A 701 0.56 19.78 14.25
N ARG A 702 1.60 20.31 14.91
CA ARG A 702 2.98 20.24 14.39
C ARG A 702 3.48 18.81 14.29
N GLU A 703 3.06 17.93 15.20
CA GLU A 703 3.46 16.53 15.15
C GLU A 703 2.69 15.76 14.08
N VAL A 704 1.38 16.00 13.97
CA VAL A 704 0.49 15.35 13.00
C VAL A 704 0.84 15.75 11.56
N TYR A 705 1.05 17.04 11.31
CA TYR A 705 1.34 17.60 9.98
C TYR A 705 2.77 18.09 9.88
N PHE A 706 3.71 17.27 10.32
CA PHE A 706 5.09 17.69 10.49
C PHE A 706 5.73 18.16 9.17
N ALA A 707 5.50 17.45 8.07
CA ALA A 707 6.07 17.82 6.77
C ALA A 707 5.50 19.17 6.26
N GLN A 708 4.18 19.36 6.39
CA GLN A 708 3.49 20.59 5.97
C GLN A 708 3.90 21.77 6.86
N TYR A 709 4.07 21.54 8.16
CA TYR A 709 4.61 22.51 9.10
C TYR A 709 6.05 22.91 8.74
N MET A 710 6.92 21.93 8.48
CA MET A 710 8.31 22.20 8.07
C MET A 710 8.38 22.97 6.76
N LEU A 711 7.55 22.61 5.79
CA LEU A 711 7.46 23.33 4.51
C LEU A 711 7.00 24.78 4.73
N ARG A 712 6.03 25.02 5.63
CA ARG A 712 5.59 26.38 5.99
C ARG A 712 6.70 27.19 6.66
N VAL A 713 7.45 26.56 7.58
CA VAL A 713 8.59 27.17 8.28
C VAL A 713 9.71 27.57 7.30
N MET A 714 9.97 26.76 6.27
CA MET A 714 10.95 27.08 5.22
C MET A 714 10.43 28.20 4.31
N GLU A 715 9.18 28.12 3.86
CA GLU A 715 8.54 29.19 3.06
C GLU A 715 8.50 30.55 3.78
N SER A 716 8.43 30.55 5.11
CA SER A 716 8.46 31.76 5.93
C SER A 716 9.88 32.19 6.34
N GLY A 717 10.93 31.46 5.92
CA GLY A 717 12.31 31.74 6.30
C GLY A 717 12.60 31.61 7.80
N MET A 718 11.80 30.83 8.53
CA MET A 718 11.89 30.64 9.99
C MET A 718 12.55 29.31 10.39
N LEU A 719 13.21 28.64 9.45
CA LEU A 719 13.90 27.39 9.75
C LEU A 719 14.96 27.64 10.84
N SER A 720 14.95 26.80 11.87
CA SER A 720 15.94 26.83 12.95
C SER A 720 16.71 25.52 13.00
N ARG A 721 17.94 25.57 13.51
CA ARG A 721 18.79 24.37 13.67
C ARG A 721 18.08 23.24 14.45
N LYS A 722 17.29 23.57 15.48
CA LYS A 722 16.54 22.55 16.25
C LYS A 722 15.47 21.85 15.40
N LEU A 723 14.72 22.61 14.59
CA LEU A 723 13.68 22.05 13.72
C LEU A 723 14.29 21.27 12.56
N ALA A 724 15.35 21.79 11.94
CA ALA A 724 16.07 21.11 10.87
C ALA A 724 16.67 19.77 11.35
N SER A 725 17.20 19.71 12.57
CA SER A 725 17.70 18.46 13.16
C SER A 725 16.59 17.41 13.29
N LYS A 726 15.41 17.82 13.77
CA LYS A 726 14.25 16.94 13.87
C LYS A 726 13.77 16.47 12.50
N LEU A 727 13.78 17.34 11.49
CA LEU A 727 13.40 16.99 10.12
C LEU A 727 14.36 15.94 9.52
N LEU A 728 15.67 16.17 9.61
CA LEU A 728 16.67 15.23 9.10
C LEU A 728 16.56 13.85 9.78
N ASP A 729 16.28 13.81 11.09
CA ASP A 729 16.09 12.54 11.80
C ASP A 729 14.83 11.78 11.31
N ARG A 730 13.72 12.48 11.08
CA ARG A 730 12.50 11.87 10.53
C ARG A 730 12.68 11.37 9.10
N LEU A 731 13.34 12.15 8.25
CA LEU A 731 13.66 11.76 6.87
C LEU A 731 14.52 10.50 6.84
N ARG A 732 15.59 10.46 7.64
CA ARG A 732 16.47 9.29 7.76
C ARG A 732 15.75 8.03 8.23
N LYS A 733 14.72 8.19 9.06
CA LYS A 733 13.89 7.08 9.57
C LYS A 733 12.72 6.71 8.65
N GLY A 734 12.58 7.36 7.49
CA GLY A 734 11.44 7.13 6.58
C GLY A 734 10.09 7.53 7.18
N GLN A 735 10.07 8.49 8.11
CA GLN A 735 8.85 8.92 8.83
C GLN A 735 8.13 10.10 8.13
N ILE A 736 8.40 10.32 6.85
CA ILE A 736 7.71 11.32 6.03
C ILE A 736 7.21 10.65 4.77
N ASP A 737 5.96 10.90 4.44
CA ASP A 737 5.26 10.26 3.35
C ASP A 737 5.80 10.69 1.99
N ASN A 738 5.88 9.76 1.05
CA ASN A 738 6.45 10.04 -0.28
C ASN A 738 5.74 11.20 -1.00
N GLU A 739 4.43 11.31 -0.86
CA GLU A 739 3.70 12.41 -1.45
C GLU A 739 4.07 13.77 -0.82
N ASP A 740 4.42 13.82 0.46
CA ASP A 740 4.91 15.04 1.15
C ASP A 740 6.40 15.30 0.93
N LEU A 741 7.17 14.25 0.65
CA LEU A 741 8.58 14.38 0.31
C LEU A 741 8.79 15.25 -0.93
N LEU A 742 7.92 15.13 -1.95
CA LEU A 742 8.13 15.86 -3.21
C LEU A 742 8.08 17.40 -3.02
N PRO A 743 7.00 18.01 -2.45
CA PRO A 743 6.99 19.43 -2.13
C PRO A 743 8.10 19.85 -1.16
N LEU A 744 8.44 18.99 -0.20
CA LEU A 744 9.49 19.26 0.78
C LEU A 744 10.90 19.24 0.16
N THR A 745 11.12 18.44 -0.88
CA THR A 745 12.42 18.29 -1.54
C THR A 745 12.85 19.59 -2.20
N ASP A 746 11.93 20.27 -2.89
CA ASP A 746 12.22 21.56 -3.52
C ASP A 746 12.59 22.61 -2.46
N ALA A 747 11.86 22.66 -1.33
CA ALA A 747 12.18 23.56 -0.22
C ALA A 747 13.51 23.20 0.46
N LEU A 748 13.79 21.91 0.68
CA LEU A 748 15.06 21.43 1.23
C LEU A 748 16.26 21.81 0.34
N LEU A 749 16.09 21.75 -0.99
CA LEU A 749 17.12 22.16 -1.94
C LEU A 749 17.38 23.66 -1.93
N LEU A 750 16.38 24.47 -1.59
CA LEU A 750 16.56 25.91 -1.36
C LEU A 750 17.33 26.18 -0.06
N GLU A 751 17.06 25.40 0.98
CA GLU A 751 17.72 25.51 2.30
C GLU A 751 19.07 24.77 2.40
N LEU A 752 19.52 24.13 1.31
CA LEU A 752 20.66 23.22 1.33
C LEU A 752 21.94 23.85 1.91
N ASN A 753 22.23 25.10 1.53
CA ASN A 753 23.40 25.82 2.04
C ASN A 753 23.36 25.95 3.57
N GLN A 754 22.20 26.36 4.10
CA GLN A 754 22.01 26.52 5.54
C GLN A 754 22.10 25.17 6.27
N LEU A 755 21.55 24.10 5.69
CA LEU A 755 21.62 22.76 6.25
C LEU A 755 23.06 22.22 6.32
N ILE A 756 23.86 22.41 5.28
CA ILE A 756 25.27 22.02 5.23
C ILE A 756 26.10 22.80 6.25
N GLN A 757 25.77 24.08 6.50
CA GLN A 757 26.44 24.87 7.54
C GLN A 757 26.08 24.43 8.97
N TRP A 758 24.88 23.89 9.18
CA TRP A 758 24.40 23.51 10.52
C TRP A 758 24.70 22.06 10.92
N PHE A 759 24.84 21.17 9.95
CA PHE A 759 24.96 19.73 10.17
C PHE A 759 26.14 19.14 9.41
N ASP A 760 26.53 17.92 9.78
CA ASP A 760 27.50 17.16 9.01
C ASP A 760 27.02 17.03 7.55
N PRO A 761 27.79 17.54 6.56
CA PRO A 761 27.40 17.48 5.16
C PRO A 761 27.16 16.03 4.68
N SER A 762 27.86 15.07 5.28
CA SER A 762 27.72 13.64 4.97
C SER A 762 26.32 13.14 5.34
N ALA A 763 25.81 13.53 6.50
CA ALA A 763 24.44 13.21 6.91
C ALA A 763 23.40 13.86 5.97
N VAL A 764 23.59 15.11 5.57
CA VAL A 764 22.66 15.82 4.67
C VAL A 764 22.61 15.18 3.29
N ILE A 765 23.77 14.85 2.70
CA ILE A 765 23.84 14.23 1.37
C ILE A 765 23.19 12.85 1.37
N ARG A 766 23.39 12.03 2.42
CA ARG A 766 22.71 10.73 2.55
C ARG A 766 21.20 10.88 2.53
N VAL A 767 20.66 11.83 3.29
CA VAL A 767 19.23 12.10 3.31
C VAL A 767 18.71 12.48 1.92
N LEU A 768 19.42 13.33 1.16
CA LEU A 768 19.02 13.70 -0.20
C LEU A 768 19.09 12.52 -1.19
N ASP A 769 20.11 11.68 -1.09
CA ASP A 769 20.24 10.48 -1.92
C ASP A 769 19.12 9.48 -1.61
N ASP A 770 18.82 9.25 -0.33
CA ASP A 770 17.74 8.38 0.11
C ASP A 770 16.37 8.90 -0.37
N ILE A 771 16.11 10.21 -0.29
CA ILE A 771 14.89 10.82 -0.85
C ILE A 771 14.78 10.56 -2.34
N ALA A 772 15.86 10.82 -3.11
CA ALA A 772 15.85 10.62 -4.55
C ALA A 772 15.67 9.13 -4.93
N TYR A 773 16.25 8.23 -4.14
CA TYR A 773 16.08 6.79 -4.29
C TYR A 773 14.63 6.35 -4.00
N CYS A 774 14.04 6.84 -2.91
CA CYS A 774 12.66 6.53 -2.49
C CYS A 774 11.61 7.09 -3.45
N LEU A 775 11.83 8.28 -4.02
CA LEU A 775 10.90 8.89 -4.97
C LEU A 775 11.00 8.29 -6.39
N ARG A 776 12.08 7.59 -6.72
CA ARG A 776 12.31 7.04 -8.07
C ARG A 776 11.16 6.16 -8.59
N PRO A 777 10.58 5.21 -7.83
CA PRO A 777 9.47 4.39 -8.30
C PRO A 777 8.20 5.19 -8.63
N LEU A 778 7.99 6.31 -7.93
CA LEU A 778 6.83 7.19 -8.09
C LEU A 778 7.00 8.18 -9.25
N LEU A 779 8.22 8.68 -9.43
CA LEU A 779 8.57 9.66 -10.46
C LEU A 779 8.82 9.01 -11.83
N GLY A 780 9.22 7.73 -11.85
CA GLY A 780 9.79 7.07 -13.01
C GLY A 780 11.22 7.53 -13.31
N PHE A 781 11.91 6.82 -14.20
CA PHE A 781 13.35 7.01 -14.47
C PHE A 781 13.70 8.45 -14.92
N ASP A 782 12.91 9.06 -15.81
CA ASP A 782 13.19 10.41 -16.33
C ASP A 782 13.07 11.51 -15.27
N HIS A 783 11.97 11.56 -14.53
CA HIS A 783 11.78 12.56 -13.47
C HIS A 783 12.72 12.32 -12.28
N ALA A 784 13.01 11.07 -11.93
CA ALA A 784 14.03 10.75 -10.93
C ALA A 784 15.41 11.26 -11.37
N ALA A 785 15.77 11.10 -12.66
CA ALA A 785 17.02 11.64 -13.18
C ALA A 785 17.05 13.17 -13.15
N LYS A 786 15.91 13.86 -13.36
CA LYS A 786 15.80 15.32 -13.19
C LYS A 786 16.01 15.74 -11.73
N LEU A 787 15.48 14.99 -10.77
CA LEU A 787 15.70 15.23 -9.35
C LEU A 787 17.17 15.04 -8.95
N TYR A 788 17.78 13.91 -9.32
CA TYR A 788 19.22 13.69 -9.12
C TYR A 788 20.07 14.78 -9.77
N ALA A 789 19.69 15.26 -10.95
CA ALA A 789 20.36 16.37 -11.61
C ALA A 789 20.22 17.70 -10.85
N ALA A 790 19.08 17.96 -10.19
CA ALA A 790 18.87 19.14 -9.36
C ALA A 790 19.74 19.09 -8.10
N ILE A 791 19.76 17.94 -7.40
CA ILE A 791 20.61 17.71 -6.23
C ILE A 791 22.09 17.84 -6.59
N TYR A 792 22.54 17.13 -7.63
CA TYR A 792 23.93 17.18 -8.10
C TYR A 792 24.38 18.61 -8.43
N ARG A 793 23.58 19.37 -9.18
CA ARG A 793 23.92 20.76 -9.54
C ARG A 793 24.10 21.64 -8.31
N ARG A 794 23.21 21.52 -7.32
CA ARG A 794 23.28 22.30 -6.07
C ARG A 794 24.52 21.92 -5.25
N LEU A 795 24.81 20.63 -5.09
CA LEU A 795 25.99 20.17 -4.35
C LEU A 795 27.30 20.59 -5.02
N VAL A 796 27.36 20.59 -6.36
CA VAL A 796 28.53 21.10 -7.10
C VAL A 796 28.71 22.61 -6.88
N THR A 797 27.63 23.39 -6.74
CA THR A 797 27.72 24.81 -6.39
C THR A 797 28.33 25.04 -5.00
N PHE A 798 28.06 24.14 -4.05
CA PHE A 798 28.56 24.20 -2.66
C PHE A 798 29.75 23.25 -2.42
N GLN A 799 30.56 22.97 -3.44
CA GLN A 799 31.63 21.96 -3.39
C GLN A 799 32.59 22.16 -2.22
N ASP A 800 32.95 23.41 -1.89
CA ASP A 800 33.88 23.71 -0.81
C ASP A 800 33.27 23.41 0.57
N ASP A 801 31.96 23.63 0.76
CA ASP A 801 31.25 23.38 2.01
C ASP A 801 31.02 21.88 2.27
N ILE A 802 30.99 21.06 1.22
CA ILE A 802 30.77 19.60 1.32
C ILE A 802 32.07 18.80 1.25
N ARG A 803 33.23 19.45 1.34
CA ARG A 803 34.55 18.83 1.15
C ARG A 803 34.74 17.56 1.98
N GLN A 804 34.23 17.54 3.22
CA GLN A 804 34.37 16.43 4.17
C GLN A 804 33.46 15.22 3.87
N ALA A 805 32.46 15.38 2.99
CA ALA A 805 31.46 14.36 2.67
C ALA A 805 31.75 13.62 1.37
N GLY A 806 33.03 13.32 1.10
CA GLY A 806 33.47 12.70 -0.14
C GLY A 806 32.74 11.39 -0.44
N SER A 807 32.64 10.48 0.54
CA SER A 807 32.07 9.14 0.33
C SER A 807 30.61 9.21 -0.15
N GLU A 808 29.80 10.01 0.54
CA GLU A 808 28.38 10.19 0.29
C GLU A 808 28.12 10.88 -1.05
N PHE A 809 28.90 11.93 -1.35
CA PHE A 809 28.78 12.64 -2.64
C PHE A 809 29.09 11.72 -3.83
N PHE A 810 30.14 10.90 -3.75
CA PHE A 810 30.52 10.01 -4.85
C PHE A 810 29.61 8.80 -4.99
N MET A 811 29.00 8.34 -3.89
CA MET A 811 27.93 7.33 -3.94
C MET A 811 26.71 7.85 -4.69
N LEU A 812 26.26 9.07 -4.38
CA LEU A 812 25.17 9.75 -5.10
C LEU A 812 25.50 9.89 -6.59
N CYS A 813 26.73 10.29 -6.94
CA CYS A 813 27.17 10.38 -8.34
C CYS A 813 27.15 9.02 -9.06
N ALA A 814 27.56 7.94 -8.38
CA ALA A 814 27.54 6.58 -8.95
C ALA A 814 26.10 6.09 -9.18
N ARG A 815 25.17 6.37 -8.24
CA ARG A 815 23.75 6.05 -8.37
C ARG A 815 23.09 6.86 -9.49
N TYR A 816 23.36 8.17 -9.56
CA TYR A 816 22.88 9.02 -10.65
C TYR A 816 23.41 8.55 -12.02
N GLY A 817 24.71 8.25 -12.12
CA GLY A 817 25.30 7.71 -13.34
C GLY A 817 24.70 6.36 -13.76
N SER A 818 24.45 5.47 -12.79
CA SER A 818 23.80 4.18 -13.05
C SER A 818 22.37 4.33 -13.56
N LEU A 819 21.61 5.28 -13.00
CA LEU A 819 20.26 5.61 -13.46
C LEU A 819 20.27 6.10 -14.92
N VAL A 820 21.22 6.95 -15.26
CA VAL A 820 21.37 7.50 -16.62
C VAL A 820 21.83 6.41 -17.61
N LEU A 821 22.68 5.47 -17.18
CA LEU A 821 23.09 4.29 -17.98
C LEU A 821 21.92 3.34 -18.25
N ALA A 822 21.03 3.13 -17.26
CA ALA A 822 19.85 2.31 -17.44
C ALA A 822 18.93 2.86 -18.56
N MET A 823 18.85 4.19 -18.69
CA MET A 823 18.10 4.88 -19.75
C MET A 823 18.87 5.00 -21.09
N ARG A 824 20.01 4.32 -21.26
CA ARG A 824 20.89 4.38 -22.45
C ARG A 824 21.45 5.77 -22.78
N GLN A 825 21.41 6.71 -21.84
CA GLN A 825 22.02 8.02 -22.01
C GLN A 825 23.53 7.98 -21.67
N ASP A 826 24.26 7.03 -22.27
CA ASP A 826 25.65 6.68 -21.91
C ASP A 826 26.60 7.88 -21.98
N GLN A 827 26.43 8.76 -22.97
CA GLN A 827 27.21 10.00 -23.13
C GLN A 827 26.99 10.97 -21.96
N LYS A 828 25.75 11.11 -21.48
CA LYS A 828 25.42 11.95 -20.32
C LYS A 828 26.01 11.36 -19.04
N ALA A 829 25.90 10.04 -18.87
CA ALA A 829 26.52 9.32 -17.75
C ALA A 829 28.05 9.50 -17.74
N MET A 830 28.70 9.40 -18.90
CA MET A 830 30.14 9.65 -19.04
C MET A 830 30.51 11.07 -18.61
N GLY A 831 29.73 12.08 -18.98
CA GLY A 831 29.96 13.48 -18.58
C GLY A 831 29.94 13.66 -17.06
N ILE A 832 28.88 13.15 -16.42
CA ILE A 832 28.71 13.22 -14.96
C ILE A 832 29.85 12.49 -14.25
N LEU A 833 30.09 11.22 -14.58
CA LEU A 833 31.03 10.35 -13.87
C LEU A 833 32.49 10.79 -14.06
N ARG A 834 32.85 11.34 -15.22
CA ARG A 834 34.19 11.94 -15.43
C ARG A 834 34.36 13.19 -14.56
N SER A 835 33.39 14.10 -14.60
CA SER A 835 33.39 15.31 -13.77
C SER A 835 33.56 14.97 -12.29
N SER A 836 32.80 13.99 -11.79
CA SER A 836 32.92 13.51 -10.42
C SER A 836 34.33 12.97 -10.12
N LEU A 837 34.90 12.12 -10.99
CA LEU A 837 36.25 11.59 -10.76
C LEU A 837 37.34 12.66 -10.75
N ASP A 838 37.18 13.74 -11.51
CA ASP A 838 38.13 14.86 -11.52
C ASP A 838 38.03 15.67 -10.22
N MET A 839 36.82 15.81 -9.66
CA MET A 839 36.58 16.45 -8.37
C MET A 839 37.14 15.68 -7.17
N ILE A 840 37.42 14.38 -7.29
CA ILE A 840 37.77 13.52 -6.14
C ILE A 840 38.99 13.98 -5.33
N LYS A 841 39.89 14.75 -5.94
CA LYS A 841 41.08 15.30 -5.25
C LYS A 841 40.76 16.49 -4.36
N SER A 842 39.66 17.17 -4.65
CA SER A 842 39.22 18.30 -3.85
C SER A 842 38.51 17.85 -2.56
N PHE A 843 37.99 16.62 -2.50
CA PHE A 843 37.28 16.09 -1.33
C PHE A 843 38.19 15.39 -0.32
N GLU A 844 37.77 15.46 0.93
CA GLU A 844 38.32 14.74 2.07
C GLU A 844 37.52 13.46 2.33
N PHE A 845 38.18 12.47 2.92
CA PHE A 845 37.62 11.17 3.22
C PHE A 845 38.08 10.75 4.61
N SER A 846 37.22 10.06 5.34
CA SER A 846 37.53 9.59 6.71
C SER A 846 38.77 8.70 6.77
N ASN A 847 39.05 7.95 5.70
CA ASN A 847 40.29 7.20 5.52
C ASN A 847 40.57 6.93 4.05
N SER A 848 41.78 6.43 3.76
CA SER A 848 42.21 6.06 2.40
C SER A 848 41.33 4.99 1.76
N LYS A 849 40.76 4.08 2.56
CA LYS A 849 39.88 3.01 2.12
C LYS A 849 38.54 3.57 1.58
N MET A 850 37.89 4.50 2.27
CA MET A 850 36.65 5.16 1.80
C MET A 850 36.87 5.98 0.51
N ARG A 851 38.05 6.61 0.40
CA ARG A 851 38.47 7.27 -0.83
C ARG A 851 38.60 6.28 -1.99
N ASP A 852 39.25 5.15 -1.74
CA ASP A 852 39.42 4.11 -2.75
C ASP A 852 38.07 3.44 -3.12
N GLU A 853 37.13 3.31 -2.17
CA GLU A 853 35.76 2.86 -2.44
C GLU A 853 35.06 3.79 -3.43
N SER A 854 35.08 5.09 -3.13
CA SER A 854 34.46 6.14 -3.95
C SER A 854 35.06 6.20 -5.36
N ILE A 855 36.39 6.09 -5.45
CA ILE A 855 37.09 5.96 -6.75
C ILE A 855 36.58 4.70 -7.46
N GLY A 856 36.52 3.57 -6.76
CA GLY A 856 36.10 2.28 -7.30
C GLY A 856 34.70 2.33 -7.89
N LEU A 857 33.71 2.79 -7.13
CA LEU A 857 32.31 2.89 -7.54
C LEU A 857 32.12 3.77 -8.78
N VAL A 858 32.61 5.01 -8.75
CA VAL A 858 32.43 5.96 -9.86
C VAL A 858 33.21 5.52 -11.10
N ALA A 859 34.45 5.05 -10.93
CA ALA A 859 35.28 4.57 -12.03
C ALA A 859 34.72 3.29 -12.65
N ASN A 860 34.09 2.42 -11.86
CA ASN A 860 33.45 1.20 -12.36
C ASN A 860 32.25 1.55 -13.26
N ARG A 861 31.35 2.44 -12.80
CA ARG A 861 30.23 2.90 -13.63
C ARG A 861 30.71 3.66 -14.87
N LEU A 862 31.79 4.44 -14.78
CA LEU A 862 32.41 5.07 -15.95
C LEU A 862 33.01 4.04 -16.90
N CYS A 863 33.59 2.95 -16.38
CA CYS A 863 34.06 1.83 -17.18
C CYS A 863 32.90 1.24 -17.98
N ALA A 864 31.78 0.93 -17.33
CA ALA A 864 30.57 0.44 -18.00
C ALA A 864 30.07 1.40 -19.11
N ALA A 865 30.04 2.71 -18.83
CA ALA A 865 29.69 3.72 -19.83
C ALA A 865 30.64 3.74 -21.04
N LEU A 866 31.95 3.63 -20.81
CA LEU A 866 32.97 3.57 -21.86
C LEU A 866 32.89 2.28 -22.70
N LEU A 867 32.47 1.18 -22.08
CA LEU A 867 32.23 -0.10 -22.75
C LEU A 867 31.02 -0.01 -23.69
N GLY A 868 29.98 0.72 -23.30
CA GLY A 868 28.83 1.03 -24.17
C GLY A 868 29.24 1.64 -25.52
N HIS A 869 30.21 2.56 -25.50
CA HIS A 869 30.77 3.22 -26.69
C HIS A 869 32.01 2.53 -27.31
N ARG A 870 32.31 1.29 -26.92
CA ARG A 870 33.46 0.52 -27.44
C ARG A 870 34.83 1.20 -27.32
N ARG A 871 35.00 2.13 -26.38
CA ARG A 871 36.29 2.80 -26.10
C ARG A 871 37.20 1.87 -25.28
N LYS A 872 37.54 0.71 -25.84
CA LYS A 872 38.19 -0.42 -25.15
C LYS A 872 39.46 -0.01 -24.40
N ASP A 873 40.29 0.85 -24.99
CA ASP A 873 41.54 1.27 -24.33
C ASP A 873 41.30 2.21 -23.14
N ALA A 874 40.32 3.12 -23.26
CA ALA A 874 39.88 3.97 -22.17
C ALA A 874 39.22 3.14 -21.06
N ALA A 875 38.38 2.17 -21.42
CA ALA A 875 37.74 1.25 -20.48
C ALA A 875 38.77 0.38 -19.75
N LYS A 876 39.77 -0.18 -20.44
CA LYS A 876 40.89 -0.93 -19.83
C LYS A 876 41.74 -0.06 -18.91
N LYS A 877 41.97 1.21 -19.26
CA LYS A 877 42.65 2.18 -18.39
C LYS A 877 41.84 2.44 -17.12
N MET A 878 40.51 2.59 -17.26
CA MET A 878 39.61 2.80 -16.14
C MET A 878 39.48 1.56 -15.25
N SER A 879 39.34 0.38 -15.84
CA SER A 879 39.34 -0.92 -15.15
C SER A 879 40.57 -1.09 -14.26
N ARG A 880 41.78 -0.77 -14.76
CA ARG A 880 42.99 -0.77 -13.94
C ARG A 880 42.91 0.20 -12.75
N LYS A 881 42.25 1.35 -12.91
CA LYS A 881 42.01 2.30 -11.82
C LYS A 881 41.05 1.72 -10.78
N VAL A 882 39.97 1.06 -11.22
CA VAL A 882 38.99 0.39 -10.35
C VAL A 882 39.66 -0.73 -9.55
N MET A 883 40.35 -1.66 -10.22
CA MET A 883 41.01 -2.81 -9.57
C MET A 883 42.02 -2.34 -8.52
N ARG A 884 42.84 -1.32 -8.84
CA ARG A 884 43.79 -0.75 -7.86
C ARG A 884 43.08 -0.19 -6.63
N ALA A 885 41.95 0.48 -6.82
CA ALA A 885 41.18 1.05 -5.72
C ALA A 885 40.52 -0.07 -4.88
N ALA A 886 39.90 -1.05 -5.55
CA ALA A 886 39.32 -2.22 -4.90
C ALA A 886 40.35 -3.01 -4.06
N HIS A 887 41.54 -3.29 -4.61
CA HIS A 887 42.60 -4.02 -3.90
C HIS A 887 43.17 -3.25 -2.72
N ARG A 888 43.44 -1.94 -2.87
CA ARG A 888 43.93 -1.12 -1.75
C ARG A 888 42.91 -1.01 -0.62
N GLY A 889 41.62 -0.94 -0.96
CA GLY A 889 40.53 -0.90 0.02
C GLY A 889 40.08 -2.27 0.54
N GLY A 890 40.48 -3.37 -0.11
CA GLY A 890 39.97 -4.71 0.19
C GLY A 890 38.48 -4.89 -0.11
N PHE A 891 37.96 -4.26 -1.17
CA PHE A 891 36.55 -4.28 -1.54
C PHE A 891 36.25 -5.37 -2.57
N LYS A 892 36.00 -6.59 -2.09
CA LYS A 892 35.69 -7.75 -2.95
C LYS A 892 34.46 -7.54 -3.85
N TYR A 893 33.46 -6.78 -3.41
CA TYR A 893 32.25 -6.53 -4.21
C TYR A 893 32.52 -5.63 -5.43
N ILE A 894 33.39 -4.62 -5.30
CA ILE A 894 33.83 -3.78 -6.43
C ILE A 894 34.69 -4.61 -7.39
N GLU A 895 35.56 -5.47 -6.84
CA GLU A 895 36.38 -6.38 -7.64
C GLU A 895 35.51 -7.35 -8.44
N PHE A 896 34.53 -7.98 -7.79
CA PHE A 896 33.50 -8.80 -8.41
C PHE A 896 32.81 -8.07 -9.58
N GLN A 897 32.25 -6.88 -9.33
CA GLN A 897 31.55 -6.09 -10.35
C GLN A 897 32.50 -5.70 -11.50
N GLN A 898 33.75 -5.36 -11.20
CA GLN A 898 34.72 -5.01 -12.22
C GLN A 898 35.15 -6.20 -13.05
N HIS A 899 35.24 -7.40 -12.47
CA HIS A 899 35.48 -8.63 -13.24
C HIS A 899 34.32 -8.94 -14.19
N ILE A 900 33.07 -8.70 -13.77
CA ILE A 900 31.92 -8.77 -14.66
C ILE A 900 32.06 -7.80 -15.84
N ASP A 901 32.33 -6.52 -15.56
CA ASP A 901 32.49 -5.48 -16.59
C ASP A 901 33.69 -5.75 -17.51
N ASN A 902 34.79 -6.30 -16.98
CA ASN A 902 35.94 -6.71 -17.77
C ASN A 902 35.61 -7.87 -18.73
N GLY A 903 34.75 -8.81 -18.30
CA GLY A 903 34.24 -9.84 -19.19
C GLY A 903 33.49 -9.25 -20.37
N TYR A 904 32.69 -8.20 -20.18
CA TYR A 904 31.96 -7.52 -21.26
C TYR A 904 32.87 -6.85 -22.32
N ILE A 905 34.19 -6.69 -22.08
CA ILE A 905 35.17 -6.28 -23.13
C ILE A 905 35.31 -7.36 -24.21
N HIS A 906 35.18 -8.62 -23.79
CA HIS A 906 35.43 -9.84 -24.54
C HIS A 906 34.12 -10.51 -25.01
N TYR A 907 33.01 -10.22 -24.33
CA TYR A 907 31.71 -10.76 -24.65
C TYR A 907 31.20 -10.31 -26.04
N GLY A 908 30.64 -11.25 -26.79
CA GLY A 908 30.23 -11.09 -28.19
C GLY A 908 31.32 -11.49 -29.20
N PHE A 909 32.52 -11.89 -28.78
CA PHE A 909 33.64 -12.24 -29.67
C PHE A 909 34.24 -13.61 -29.34
N ARG A 910 34.13 -14.57 -30.27
CA ARG A 910 34.63 -15.95 -30.14
C ARG A 910 36.12 -16.02 -29.78
N SER A 911 36.93 -15.18 -30.41
CA SER A 911 38.40 -15.15 -30.24
C SER A 911 38.82 -14.87 -28.79
N ASP A 912 37.93 -14.31 -27.99
CA ASP A 912 38.22 -13.81 -26.65
C ASP A 912 37.57 -14.66 -25.54
N ASN A 913 36.91 -15.78 -25.88
CA ASN A 913 36.17 -16.61 -24.92
C ASN A 913 37.04 -17.07 -23.73
N ALA A 914 38.32 -17.37 -23.93
CA ALA A 914 39.20 -17.76 -22.82
C ALA A 914 39.37 -16.63 -21.77
N LYS A 915 39.46 -15.37 -22.22
CA LYS A 915 39.56 -14.20 -21.34
C LYS A 915 38.22 -13.87 -20.68
N LEU A 916 37.13 -14.06 -21.42
CA LEU A 916 35.77 -13.92 -20.90
C LEU A 916 35.52 -14.90 -19.73
N ILE A 917 35.79 -16.19 -19.94
CA ILE A 917 35.63 -17.24 -18.93
C ILE A 917 36.48 -16.91 -17.70
N TYR A 918 37.75 -16.54 -17.89
CA TYR A 918 38.62 -16.13 -16.79
C TYR A 918 37.97 -15.04 -15.93
N HIS A 919 37.53 -13.93 -16.54
CA HIS A 919 36.97 -12.82 -15.80
C HIS A 919 35.67 -13.17 -15.06
N TRP A 920 34.71 -13.81 -15.73
CA TRP A 920 33.42 -14.16 -15.12
C TRP A 920 33.53 -15.27 -14.08
N LYS A 921 34.42 -16.25 -14.28
CA LYS A 921 34.68 -17.29 -13.27
C LYS A 921 35.31 -16.69 -12.02
N THR A 922 36.30 -15.79 -12.17
CA THR A 922 36.87 -15.08 -11.03
C THR A 922 35.81 -14.26 -10.29
N ALA A 923 34.90 -13.57 -11.00
CA ALA A 923 33.80 -12.85 -10.37
C ALA A 923 32.92 -13.78 -9.52
N VAL A 924 32.48 -14.92 -10.06
CA VAL A 924 31.62 -15.88 -9.34
C VAL A 924 32.32 -16.40 -8.09
N THR A 925 33.60 -16.78 -8.20
CA THR A 925 34.39 -17.21 -7.04
C THR A 925 34.49 -16.12 -5.98
N LEU A 926 34.77 -14.87 -6.38
CA LEU A 926 34.83 -13.74 -5.46
C LEU A 926 33.50 -13.49 -4.74
N PHE A 927 32.37 -13.66 -5.43
CA PHE A 927 31.04 -13.54 -4.85
C PHE A 927 30.78 -14.65 -3.82
N ASP A 928 31.06 -15.90 -4.16
CA ASP A 928 30.83 -17.05 -3.27
C ASP A 928 31.77 -17.03 -2.04
N GLU A 929 32.96 -16.43 -2.15
CA GLU A 929 33.92 -16.26 -1.05
C GLU A 929 33.76 -14.94 -0.26
N ALA A 930 32.86 -14.05 -0.68
CA ALA A 930 32.66 -12.75 -0.01
C ALA A 930 31.63 -12.86 1.12
N ILE A 931 32.01 -12.38 2.30
CA ILE A 931 31.03 -12.06 3.36
C ILE A 931 30.42 -10.71 3.00
N LEU A 932 29.29 -10.73 2.30
CA LEU A 932 28.55 -9.52 1.95
C LEU A 932 27.51 -9.21 3.02
N PRO A 933 27.28 -7.92 3.35
CA PRO A 933 26.09 -7.51 4.07
C PRO A 933 24.81 -8.01 3.38
N GLU A 934 23.79 -8.35 4.14
CA GLU A 934 22.54 -8.98 3.63
C GLU A 934 21.90 -8.20 2.47
N HIS A 935 21.91 -6.86 2.54
CA HIS A 935 21.38 -6.00 1.48
C HIS A 935 22.19 -6.04 0.17
N GLU A 936 23.51 -6.20 0.23
CA GLU A 936 24.39 -6.38 -0.94
C GLU A 936 24.32 -7.81 -1.49
N LEU A 937 24.04 -8.79 -0.63
CA LEU A 937 23.86 -10.18 -1.05
C LEU A 937 22.63 -10.32 -1.96
N ILE A 938 21.52 -9.68 -1.59
CA ILE A 938 20.26 -9.73 -2.36
C ILE A 938 20.44 -9.08 -3.73
N THR A 939 21.06 -7.89 -3.82
CA THR A 939 21.22 -7.16 -5.08
C THR A 939 22.24 -7.78 -6.02
N ASN A 940 23.34 -8.34 -5.52
CA ASN A 940 24.41 -8.88 -6.36
C ASN A 940 24.24 -10.36 -6.73
N ARG A 941 23.34 -11.11 -6.06
CA ARG A 941 23.11 -12.55 -6.34
C ARG A 941 22.66 -12.79 -7.78
N ALA A 942 21.65 -12.05 -8.25
CA ALA A 942 21.10 -12.25 -9.59
C ALA A 942 22.17 -12.02 -10.67
N VAL A 943 23.01 -10.99 -10.50
CA VAL A 943 24.17 -10.72 -11.35
C VAL A 943 25.15 -11.90 -11.29
N ALA A 944 25.58 -12.33 -10.10
CA ALA A 944 26.57 -13.39 -9.97
C ALA A 944 26.10 -14.71 -10.61
N LYS A 945 24.86 -15.11 -10.34
CA LYS A 945 24.32 -16.39 -10.81
C LYS A 945 23.97 -16.40 -12.30
N LEU A 946 23.62 -15.25 -12.88
CA LEU A 946 23.56 -15.11 -14.35
C LEU A 946 24.92 -15.40 -15.00
N HIS A 947 26.00 -14.84 -14.46
CA HIS A 947 27.34 -15.03 -15.02
C HIS A 947 27.92 -16.42 -14.73
N GLU A 948 27.54 -17.06 -13.62
CA GLU A 948 27.81 -18.48 -13.37
C GLU A 948 27.17 -19.37 -14.46
N ALA A 949 25.92 -19.09 -14.84
CA ALA A 949 25.27 -19.79 -15.93
C ALA A 949 25.98 -19.57 -17.28
N HIS A 950 26.44 -18.34 -17.56
CA HIS A 950 27.24 -18.07 -18.77
C HIS A 950 28.54 -18.89 -18.79
N VAL A 951 29.26 -18.97 -17.65
CA VAL A 951 30.50 -19.75 -17.52
C VAL A 951 30.24 -21.24 -17.74
N ASP A 952 29.21 -21.81 -17.11
CA ASP A 952 28.85 -23.22 -17.30
C ASP A 952 28.57 -23.55 -18.78
N ILE A 953 27.90 -22.65 -19.51
CA ILE A 953 27.64 -22.84 -20.94
C ILE A 953 28.93 -22.83 -21.74
N LEU A 954 29.82 -21.88 -21.47
CA LEU A 954 31.10 -21.73 -22.17
C LEU A 954 32.07 -22.89 -21.88
N GLU A 955 31.95 -23.53 -20.72
CA GLU A 955 32.68 -24.76 -20.36
C GLU A 955 31.99 -26.04 -20.85
N GLY A 956 30.87 -25.95 -21.58
CA GLY A 956 30.13 -27.08 -22.13
C GLY A 956 29.24 -27.83 -21.12
N LYS A 957 29.06 -27.31 -19.91
CA LYS A 957 28.23 -27.89 -18.84
C LYS A 957 26.75 -27.52 -19.00
N LEU A 958 26.19 -27.79 -20.18
CA LEU A 958 24.84 -27.35 -20.57
C LEU A 958 23.73 -27.78 -19.60
N LYS A 959 23.80 -28.99 -19.04
CA LYS A 959 22.81 -29.49 -18.06
C LYS A 959 22.89 -28.76 -16.71
N SER A 960 24.10 -28.44 -16.26
CA SER A 960 24.35 -27.68 -15.03
C SER A 960 23.80 -26.27 -15.16
N ALA A 961 24.17 -25.58 -16.25
CA ALA A 961 23.65 -24.26 -16.58
C ALA A 961 22.13 -24.23 -16.59
N LEU A 962 21.48 -25.21 -17.24
CA LEU A 962 20.02 -25.27 -17.29
C LEU A 962 19.38 -25.47 -15.91
N SER A 963 19.98 -26.29 -15.04
CA SER A 963 19.50 -26.48 -13.68
C SER A 963 19.62 -25.20 -12.84
N LEU A 964 20.75 -24.51 -12.96
CA LEU A 964 20.99 -23.23 -12.30
C LEU A 964 19.99 -22.16 -12.78
N ILE A 965 19.81 -22.03 -14.09
CA ILE A 965 18.86 -21.10 -14.71
C ILE A 965 17.44 -21.35 -14.19
N LYS A 966 16.99 -22.61 -14.10
CA LYS A 966 15.64 -22.93 -13.59
C LYS A 966 15.46 -22.49 -12.13
N ARG A 967 16.45 -22.75 -11.28
CA ARG A 967 16.41 -22.39 -9.85
C ARG A 967 16.43 -20.87 -9.66
N GLU A 968 17.37 -20.19 -10.29
CA GLU A 968 17.55 -18.75 -10.08
C GLU A 968 16.47 -17.92 -10.81
N ARG A 969 15.87 -18.44 -11.89
CA ARG A 969 14.65 -17.85 -12.48
C ARG A 969 13.53 -17.74 -11.43
N TRP A 970 13.30 -18.78 -10.65
CA TRP A 970 12.26 -18.78 -9.61
C TRP A 970 12.58 -17.75 -8.52
N ILE A 971 13.85 -17.66 -8.10
CA ILE A 971 14.30 -16.65 -7.12
C ILE A 971 14.13 -15.23 -7.68
N CYS A 972 14.52 -14.96 -8.93
CA CYS A 972 14.29 -13.66 -9.57
C CYS A 972 12.79 -13.34 -9.66
N LYS A 973 11.93 -14.33 -9.90
CA LYS A 973 10.47 -14.17 -9.89
C LYS A 973 9.93 -13.83 -8.48
N GLU A 974 10.46 -14.47 -7.43
CA GLU A 974 10.09 -14.15 -6.04
C GLU A 974 10.57 -12.77 -5.58
N GLN A 975 11.78 -12.38 -6.01
CA GLN A 975 12.43 -11.13 -5.66
C GLN A 975 12.04 -9.96 -6.57
N LEU A 976 11.25 -10.22 -7.62
CA LEU A 976 10.75 -9.24 -8.57
C LEU A 976 11.92 -8.55 -9.32
N ASP A 977 12.79 -9.35 -9.96
CA ASP A 977 13.93 -8.88 -10.79
C ASP A 977 13.81 -9.34 -12.27
N PRO A 978 13.00 -8.64 -13.09
CA PRO A 978 12.70 -9.05 -14.47
C PRO A 978 13.88 -8.91 -15.43
N PHE A 979 14.85 -8.03 -15.14
CA PHE A 979 16.01 -7.83 -16.00
C PHE A 979 16.91 -9.07 -15.99
N HIS A 980 17.25 -9.58 -14.81
CA HIS A 980 18.04 -10.80 -14.72
C HIS A 980 17.21 -12.05 -15.06
N GLU A 981 15.92 -12.08 -14.71
CA GLU A 981 15.02 -13.16 -15.09
C GLU A 981 14.97 -13.36 -16.61
N SER A 982 14.74 -12.28 -17.37
CA SER A 982 14.67 -12.35 -18.84
C SER A 982 15.99 -12.79 -19.46
N LYS A 983 17.13 -12.31 -18.96
CA LYS A 983 18.46 -12.76 -19.40
C LYS A 983 18.72 -14.24 -19.11
N LEU A 984 18.38 -14.72 -17.91
CA LEU A 984 18.50 -16.14 -17.55
C LEU A 984 17.67 -17.02 -18.47
N VAL A 985 16.44 -16.60 -18.77
CA VAL A 985 15.53 -17.32 -19.67
C VAL A 985 16.06 -17.37 -21.11
N LEU A 986 16.53 -16.25 -21.65
CA LEU A 986 17.18 -16.22 -22.97
C LEU A 986 18.43 -17.09 -23.00
N LEU A 987 19.21 -17.07 -21.92
CA LEU A 987 20.39 -17.92 -21.80
C LEU A 987 19.99 -19.40 -21.81
N GLY A 988 18.85 -19.76 -21.19
CA GLY A 988 18.25 -21.10 -21.29
C GLY A 988 17.89 -21.51 -22.71
N ALA A 989 17.39 -20.58 -23.53
CA ALA A 989 17.15 -20.81 -24.95
C ALA A 989 18.47 -20.95 -25.76
N VAL A 990 19.53 -20.23 -25.37
CA VAL A 990 20.89 -20.44 -25.93
C VAL A 990 21.42 -21.84 -25.59
N VAL A 991 21.14 -22.37 -24.39
CA VAL A 991 21.47 -23.76 -24.04
C VAL A 991 20.81 -24.73 -25.02
N PHE A 992 19.54 -24.50 -25.39
CA PHE A 992 18.86 -25.28 -26.41
C PHE A 992 19.53 -25.15 -27.79
N LEU A 993 19.86 -23.93 -28.24
CA LEU A 993 20.53 -23.74 -29.53
C LEU A 993 21.86 -24.52 -29.61
N LEU A 994 22.61 -24.59 -28.50
CA LEU A 994 23.86 -25.34 -28.41
C LEU A 994 23.65 -26.86 -28.32
N GLY A 995 22.71 -27.35 -27.52
CA GLY A 995 22.53 -28.78 -27.23
C GLY A 995 21.45 -29.51 -28.05
N GLY A 996 20.58 -28.75 -28.73
CA GLY A 996 19.42 -29.25 -29.47
C GLY A 996 18.41 -30.03 -28.63
N ARG A 997 17.61 -30.87 -29.30
CA ARG A 997 16.53 -31.68 -28.69
C ARG A 997 17.00 -32.65 -27.60
N ARG A 998 18.31 -32.92 -27.50
CA ARG A 998 18.89 -33.76 -26.43
C ARG A 998 18.91 -33.06 -25.06
N ILE A 999 18.86 -31.73 -25.03
CA ILE A 999 18.82 -30.95 -23.78
C ILE A 999 17.39 -30.59 -23.38
N MET A 1000 16.59 -30.08 -24.33
CA MET A 1000 15.17 -29.80 -24.12
C MET A 1000 14.39 -29.85 -25.44
N PRO A 1001 13.06 -30.10 -25.40
CA PRO A 1001 12.19 -29.97 -26.57
C PRO A 1001 12.22 -28.57 -27.18
N VAL A 1002 11.90 -28.47 -28.47
CA VAL A 1002 11.90 -27.20 -29.22
C VAL A 1002 10.85 -26.25 -28.65
N GLU A 1003 9.70 -26.81 -28.28
CA GLU A 1003 8.54 -26.12 -27.74
C GLU A 1003 8.90 -25.37 -26.46
N ASN A 1004 9.65 -26.03 -25.57
CA ASN A 1004 10.13 -25.42 -24.33
C ASN A 1004 11.12 -24.27 -24.60
N ALA A 1005 11.97 -24.39 -25.61
CA ALA A 1005 12.89 -23.32 -25.98
C ALA A 1005 12.15 -22.10 -26.56
N ILE A 1006 11.12 -22.34 -27.38
CA ILE A 1006 10.24 -21.29 -27.89
C ILE A 1006 9.47 -20.64 -26.75
N GLU A 1007 8.99 -21.41 -25.77
CA GLU A 1007 8.32 -20.90 -24.58
C GLU A 1007 9.24 -19.98 -23.76
N LEU A 1008 10.51 -20.37 -23.56
CA LEU A 1008 11.51 -19.49 -22.91
C LEU A 1008 11.67 -18.18 -23.68
N VAL A 1009 11.85 -18.23 -25.00
CA VAL A 1009 12.01 -17.00 -25.79
C VAL A 1009 10.75 -16.14 -25.79
N SER A 1010 9.57 -16.77 -25.83
CA SER A 1010 8.29 -16.06 -25.79
C SER A 1010 8.08 -15.40 -24.44
N TYR A 1011 8.42 -16.08 -23.35
CA TYR A 1011 8.43 -15.52 -22.00
C TYR A 1011 9.41 -14.35 -21.88
N ALA A 1012 10.62 -14.46 -22.44
CA ALA A 1012 11.58 -13.35 -22.43
C ALA A 1012 11.10 -12.14 -23.26
N LYS A 1013 10.39 -12.36 -24.38
CA LYS A 1013 9.76 -11.27 -25.15
C LYS A 1013 8.64 -10.59 -24.37
N ASP A 1014 7.80 -11.37 -23.69
CA ASP A 1014 6.74 -10.85 -22.84
C ASP A 1014 7.33 -10.03 -21.70
N LEU A 1015 8.32 -10.54 -20.96
CA LEU A 1015 9.06 -9.77 -19.96
C LEU A 1015 9.66 -8.50 -20.58
N ALA A 1016 10.35 -8.60 -21.71
CA ALA A 1016 11.03 -7.45 -22.29
C ALA A 1016 10.07 -6.38 -22.82
N SER A 1017 8.90 -6.77 -23.36
CA SER A 1017 7.82 -5.86 -23.74
C SER A 1017 7.18 -5.21 -22.51
N ARG A 1018 6.85 -6.03 -21.51
CA ARG A 1018 6.20 -5.64 -20.25
C ARG A 1018 7.07 -4.76 -19.36
N PHE A 1019 8.38 -4.82 -19.50
CA PHE A 1019 9.34 -4.12 -18.65
C PHE A 1019 10.22 -3.10 -19.39
N ASP A 1020 9.91 -2.82 -20.67
CA ASP A 1020 10.69 -1.94 -21.56
C ASP A 1020 12.19 -2.24 -21.55
N LEU A 1021 12.53 -3.53 -21.58
CA LEU A 1021 13.92 -3.98 -21.53
C LEU A 1021 14.55 -3.92 -22.92
N GLY A 1022 14.84 -2.71 -23.38
CA GLY A 1022 15.42 -2.49 -24.72
C GLY A 1022 16.72 -3.25 -25.00
N GLN A 1023 17.46 -3.66 -23.95
CA GLN A 1023 18.65 -4.52 -24.11
C GLN A 1023 18.34 -5.98 -24.45
N VAL A 1024 17.14 -6.44 -24.10
CA VAL A 1024 16.70 -7.85 -24.18
C VAL A 1024 15.85 -8.07 -25.43
N TYR A 1025 15.11 -7.06 -25.86
CA TYR A 1025 14.08 -7.16 -26.90
C TYR A 1025 14.62 -7.73 -28.22
N TRP A 1026 15.61 -7.07 -28.82
CA TRP A 1026 16.21 -7.51 -30.09
C TRP A 1026 16.91 -8.87 -29.97
N ILE A 1027 17.49 -9.20 -28.81
CA ILE A 1027 18.14 -10.50 -28.55
C ILE A 1027 17.10 -11.61 -28.52
N ALA A 1028 15.92 -11.37 -27.92
CA ALA A 1028 14.85 -12.34 -27.89
C ALA A 1028 14.33 -12.67 -29.30
N PHE A 1029 14.18 -11.65 -30.16
CA PHE A 1029 13.85 -11.85 -31.58
C PHE A 1029 14.96 -12.60 -32.32
N HIS A 1030 16.24 -12.24 -32.11
CA HIS A 1030 17.37 -12.96 -32.71
C HIS A 1030 17.43 -14.41 -32.25
N THR A 1031 17.16 -14.68 -30.98
CA THR A 1031 17.11 -16.04 -30.41
C THR A 1031 16.01 -16.87 -31.05
N ASN A 1032 14.81 -16.30 -31.18
CA ASN A 1032 13.70 -17.01 -31.84
C ASN A 1032 14.02 -17.29 -33.31
N ALA A 1033 14.62 -16.32 -34.01
CA ALA A 1033 15.01 -16.48 -35.41
C ALA A 1033 15.96 -17.66 -35.59
N LYS A 1034 16.95 -17.82 -34.70
CA LYS A 1034 17.89 -18.96 -34.75
C LYS A 1034 17.25 -20.28 -34.40
N ILE A 1035 16.29 -20.32 -33.46
CA ILE A 1035 15.53 -21.53 -33.18
C ILE A 1035 14.75 -21.96 -34.42
N TRP A 1036 14.06 -21.04 -35.10
CA TRP A 1036 13.32 -21.34 -36.33
C TRP A 1036 14.22 -21.74 -37.49
N GLN A 1037 15.35 -21.06 -37.67
CA GLN A 1037 16.33 -21.36 -38.71
C GLN A 1037 16.85 -22.81 -38.55
N MET A 1038 17.18 -23.23 -37.34
CA MET A 1038 17.64 -24.60 -37.04
C MET A 1038 16.56 -25.67 -37.15
N ASN A 1039 15.28 -25.29 -37.16
CA ASN A 1039 14.14 -26.18 -37.40
C ASN A 1039 13.61 -26.07 -38.84
N HIS A 1040 14.34 -25.41 -39.75
CA HIS A 1040 14.00 -25.26 -41.17
C HIS A 1040 12.70 -24.47 -41.46
N GLU A 1041 12.27 -23.61 -40.54
CA GLU A 1041 11.08 -22.75 -40.65
C GLU A 1041 11.45 -21.37 -41.23
N LYS A 1042 11.67 -21.32 -42.55
CA LYS A 1042 12.34 -20.18 -43.21
C LYS A 1042 11.63 -18.82 -43.04
N GLU A 1043 10.32 -18.77 -43.28
CA GLU A 1043 9.54 -17.52 -43.21
C GLU A 1043 9.52 -16.94 -41.79
N ARG A 1044 9.33 -17.80 -40.78
CA ARG A 1044 9.33 -17.41 -39.37
C ARG A 1044 10.70 -16.90 -38.94
N ALA A 1045 11.77 -17.59 -39.35
CA ALA A 1045 13.14 -17.18 -39.07
C ALA A 1045 13.43 -15.79 -39.64
N ALA A 1046 13.08 -15.55 -40.91
CA ALA A 1046 13.29 -14.26 -41.57
C ALA A 1046 12.46 -13.13 -40.93
N GLY A 1047 11.20 -13.38 -40.57
CA GLY A 1047 10.33 -12.39 -39.92
C GLY A 1047 10.85 -11.96 -38.54
N GLU A 1048 11.29 -12.92 -37.73
CA GLU A 1048 11.90 -12.68 -36.42
C GLU A 1048 13.22 -11.91 -36.53
N LEU A 1049 14.07 -12.27 -37.50
CA LEU A 1049 15.35 -11.63 -37.73
C LEU A 1049 15.20 -10.17 -38.19
N ASN A 1050 14.20 -9.90 -39.03
CA ASN A 1050 13.81 -8.54 -39.44
C ASN A 1050 13.38 -7.66 -38.26
N ARG A 1051 12.67 -8.23 -37.28
CA ARG A 1051 12.29 -7.51 -36.05
C ARG A 1051 13.52 -7.24 -35.18
N ALA A 1052 14.38 -8.24 -34.98
CA ALA A 1052 15.63 -8.06 -34.24
C ALA A 1052 16.48 -6.92 -34.82
N PHE A 1053 16.57 -6.81 -36.15
CA PHE A 1053 17.30 -5.74 -36.82
C PHE A 1053 16.71 -4.36 -36.53
N ALA A 1054 15.39 -4.19 -36.72
CA ALA A 1054 14.70 -2.93 -36.49
C ALA A 1054 14.89 -2.44 -35.04
N GLU A 1055 14.69 -3.34 -34.08
CA GLU A 1055 14.85 -3.06 -32.66
C GLU A 1055 16.31 -2.73 -32.29
N LEU A 1056 17.30 -3.41 -32.87
CA LEU A 1056 18.70 -3.07 -32.63
C LEU A 1056 19.03 -1.67 -33.18
N THR A 1057 18.57 -1.35 -34.39
CA THR A 1057 18.87 -0.05 -35.01
C THR A 1057 18.22 1.14 -34.31
N SER A 1058 17.10 0.92 -33.61
CA SER A 1058 16.41 1.97 -32.83
C SER A 1058 17.14 2.30 -31.52
N VAL A 1059 17.85 1.34 -30.91
CA VAL A 1059 18.56 1.52 -29.63
C VAL A 1059 20.03 1.90 -29.79
N VAL A 1060 20.57 1.89 -31.01
CA VAL A 1060 21.94 2.27 -31.29
C VAL A 1060 22.00 3.73 -31.70
N ASP A 1061 22.45 4.63 -30.81
CA ASP A 1061 22.39 6.08 -31.05
C ASP A 1061 23.44 6.59 -32.05
N ASN A 1062 24.60 5.93 -32.16
CA ASN A 1062 25.71 6.40 -32.98
C ASN A 1062 26.53 5.26 -33.61
N ALA A 1063 27.35 5.63 -34.60
CA ALA A 1063 28.21 4.71 -35.34
C ALA A 1063 29.26 3.97 -34.48
N GLU A 1064 29.67 4.49 -33.31
CA GLU A 1064 30.63 3.80 -32.42
C GLU A 1064 29.97 2.60 -31.71
N MET A 1065 28.72 2.76 -31.26
CA MET A 1065 27.97 1.70 -30.58
C MET A 1065 27.73 0.47 -31.46
N GLU A 1066 27.53 0.67 -32.77
CA GLU A 1066 27.32 -0.43 -33.73
C GLU A 1066 28.48 -1.44 -33.75
N ASP A 1067 29.70 -1.04 -33.36
CA ASP A 1067 30.87 -1.92 -33.32
C ASP A 1067 30.71 -3.08 -32.33
N ARG A 1068 29.84 -2.94 -31.34
CA ARG A 1068 29.52 -4.02 -30.40
C ARG A 1068 28.70 -5.14 -31.05
N PHE A 1069 27.97 -4.82 -32.12
CA PHE A 1069 27.01 -5.71 -32.78
C PHE A 1069 27.43 -6.03 -34.21
N ASP A 1070 28.71 -5.84 -34.54
CA ASP A 1070 29.25 -6.07 -35.88
C ASP A 1070 28.96 -7.48 -36.41
N TRP A 1071 29.07 -8.47 -35.53
CA TRP A 1071 28.75 -9.86 -35.82
C TRP A 1071 27.26 -10.06 -36.15
N PHE A 1072 26.35 -9.25 -35.59
CA PHE A 1072 24.92 -9.37 -35.82
C PHE A 1072 24.54 -8.88 -37.22
N PHE A 1073 25.10 -7.75 -37.67
CA PHE A 1073 24.82 -7.22 -39.01
C PHE A 1073 25.32 -8.15 -40.12
N GLU A 1074 26.49 -8.78 -39.92
CA GLU A 1074 27.00 -9.81 -40.83
C GLU A 1074 26.12 -11.09 -40.76
N ASP A 1075 25.79 -11.56 -39.56
CA ASP A 1075 24.90 -12.71 -39.36
C ASP A 1075 23.51 -12.50 -39.97
N TYR A 1076 22.98 -11.28 -39.90
CA TYR A 1076 21.73 -10.88 -40.52
C TYR A 1076 21.79 -11.08 -42.03
N ALA A 1077 22.80 -10.52 -42.69
CA ALA A 1077 22.96 -10.63 -44.15
C ALA A 1077 23.14 -12.09 -44.60
N ILE A 1078 23.98 -12.85 -43.88
CA ILE A 1078 24.21 -14.28 -44.16
C ILE A 1078 22.93 -15.08 -43.98
N SER A 1079 22.20 -14.88 -42.87
CA SER A 1079 20.99 -15.64 -42.57
C SER A 1079 19.86 -15.30 -43.56
N MET A 1080 19.69 -14.03 -43.92
CA MET A 1080 18.69 -13.64 -44.92
C MET A 1080 18.99 -14.27 -46.29
N ARG A 1081 20.28 -14.33 -46.68
CA ARG A 1081 20.70 -14.98 -47.93
C ARG A 1081 20.53 -16.50 -47.90
N GLU A 1082 20.88 -17.15 -46.78
CA GLU A 1082 20.70 -18.59 -46.56
C GLU A 1082 19.22 -19.00 -46.59
N LEU A 1083 18.35 -18.14 -46.06
CA LEU A 1083 16.90 -18.35 -46.02
C LEU A 1083 16.19 -18.02 -47.34
N ASP A 1084 16.89 -17.45 -48.33
CA ASP A 1084 16.33 -16.89 -49.57
C ASP A 1084 15.24 -15.83 -49.32
N ALA A 1085 15.45 -15.01 -48.27
CA ALA A 1085 14.50 -13.98 -47.84
C ALA A 1085 14.86 -12.60 -48.41
N ARG A 1086 13.86 -11.83 -48.83
CA ARG A 1086 14.06 -10.45 -49.33
C ARG A 1086 14.44 -9.51 -48.17
N VAL A 1087 15.47 -8.70 -48.41
CA VAL A 1087 15.87 -7.60 -47.52
C VAL A 1087 15.51 -6.29 -48.21
N ASP A 1088 14.83 -5.41 -47.47
CA ASP A 1088 14.53 -4.05 -47.92
C ASP A 1088 15.79 -3.18 -47.86
N SER A 1089 16.19 -2.60 -48.99
CA SER A 1089 17.36 -1.73 -49.10
C SER A 1089 17.26 -0.51 -48.17
N ASP A 1090 16.04 -0.02 -47.92
CA ASP A 1090 15.82 1.15 -47.06
C ASP A 1090 16.14 0.85 -45.58
N ARG A 1091 16.09 -0.44 -45.18
CA ARG A 1091 16.50 -0.87 -43.83
C ARG A 1091 18.00 -0.81 -43.63
N ILE A 1092 18.80 -1.12 -44.66
CA ILE A 1092 20.26 -1.11 -44.55
C ILE A 1092 20.77 0.32 -44.31
N ILE A 1093 20.06 1.32 -44.84
CA ILE A 1093 20.35 2.75 -44.62
C ILE A 1093 20.30 3.14 -43.14
N LEU A 1094 19.52 2.43 -42.31
CA LEU A 1094 19.44 2.67 -40.86
C LEU A 1094 20.75 2.34 -40.11
N VAL A 1095 21.63 1.53 -40.71
CA VAL A 1095 22.98 1.27 -40.20
C VAL A 1095 23.84 2.50 -40.43
N LYS A 1096 24.30 3.14 -39.37
CA LYS A 1096 25.02 4.42 -39.36
C LYS A 1096 26.42 4.30 -39.97
N ARG A 1097 27.11 3.15 -39.86
CA ARG A 1097 28.42 2.94 -40.49
C ARG A 1097 28.32 2.47 -41.94
N LYS A 1098 28.82 3.31 -42.85
CA LYS A 1098 28.90 3.01 -44.29
C LYS A 1098 29.69 1.73 -44.62
N SER A 1099 30.78 1.44 -43.90
CA SER A 1099 31.55 0.21 -44.11
C SER A 1099 30.74 -1.06 -43.83
N ARG A 1100 29.79 -1.00 -42.87
CA ARG A 1100 28.88 -2.12 -42.56
C ARG A 1100 27.80 -2.27 -43.59
N GLN A 1101 27.20 -1.16 -44.01
CA GLN A 1101 26.25 -1.15 -45.13
C GLN A 1101 26.87 -1.86 -46.34
N ASN A 1102 28.08 -1.48 -46.73
CA ASN A 1102 28.80 -2.09 -47.85
C ASN A 1102 29.04 -3.60 -47.66
N THR A 1103 29.34 -4.04 -46.43
CA THR A 1103 29.55 -5.46 -46.11
C THR A 1103 28.23 -6.25 -46.21
N MET A 1104 27.13 -5.67 -45.73
CA MET A 1104 25.81 -6.30 -45.84
C MET A 1104 25.36 -6.37 -47.30
N HIS A 1105 25.50 -5.28 -48.06
CA HIS A 1105 25.19 -5.23 -49.49
C HIS A 1105 26.00 -6.26 -50.27
N SER A 1106 27.32 -6.34 -50.04
CA SER A 1106 28.16 -7.29 -50.76
C SER A 1106 27.75 -8.73 -50.52
N ILE A 1107 27.35 -9.12 -49.30
CA ILE A 1107 26.86 -10.47 -48.99
C ILE A 1107 25.50 -10.74 -49.66
N LEU A 1108 24.58 -9.77 -49.61
CA LEU A 1108 23.23 -9.93 -50.16
C LEU A 1108 23.22 -9.99 -51.69
N GLU A 1109 24.17 -9.33 -52.36
CA GLU A 1109 24.28 -9.24 -53.82
C GLU A 1109 25.11 -10.36 -54.45
N MET A 1110 25.81 -11.19 -53.66
CA MET A 1110 26.56 -12.34 -54.17
C MET A 1110 25.69 -13.27 -55.02
N THR A 1111 26.23 -13.75 -56.14
CA THR A 1111 25.63 -14.86 -56.89
C THR A 1111 25.57 -16.11 -56.00
N SER A 1112 24.67 -17.06 -56.30
CA SER A 1112 24.55 -18.29 -55.50
C SER A 1112 25.87 -19.07 -55.38
N LYS A 1113 26.71 -19.05 -56.43
CA LYS A 1113 28.03 -19.69 -56.43
C LYS A 1113 29.01 -18.97 -55.51
N GLU A 1114 29.04 -17.65 -55.55
CA GLU A 1114 29.90 -16.83 -54.68
C GLU A 1114 29.49 -16.96 -53.21
N PHE A 1115 28.18 -16.89 -52.92
CA PHE A 1115 27.68 -17.04 -51.56
C PHE A 1115 27.98 -18.44 -51.01
N ASN A 1116 27.78 -19.51 -51.80
CA ASN A 1116 28.09 -20.86 -51.35
C ASN A 1116 29.58 -21.03 -51.02
N ASN A 1117 30.49 -20.46 -51.83
CA ASN A 1117 31.93 -20.46 -51.54
C ASN A 1117 32.29 -19.61 -50.31
N TYR A 1118 31.66 -18.44 -50.16
CA TYR A 1118 31.84 -17.58 -48.98
C TYR A 1118 31.37 -18.29 -47.71
N TYR A 1119 30.14 -18.80 -47.71
CA TYR A 1119 29.54 -19.53 -46.59
C TYR A 1119 30.28 -20.83 -46.29
N ALA A 1120 30.82 -21.53 -47.30
CA ALA A 1120 31.67 -22.72 -47.12
C ALA A 1120 32.84 -22.46 -46.16
N ASN A 1121 33.46 -21.28 -46.27
CA ASN A 1121 34.63 -20.86 -45.50
C ASN A 1121 34.29 -19.95 -44.31
N TYR A 1122 33.01 -19.62 -44.10
CA TYR A 1122 32.59 -18.72 -43.04
C TYR A 1122 32.83 -19.32 -41.65
N THR A 1123 33.39 -18.50 -40.75
CA THR A 1123 33.62 -18.85 -39.35
C THR A 1123 32.82 -17.90 -38.45
N PRO A 1124 31.93 -18.40 -37.59
CA PRO A 1124 31.18 -17.57 -36.64
C PRO A 1124 32.10 -16.77 -35.72
N LYS A 1125 31.73 -15.51 -35.49
CA LYS A 1125 32.51 -14.53 -34.71
C LYS A 1125 31.97 -14.32 -33.30
N THR A 1126 30.77 -14.80 -32.99
CA THR A 1126 30.09 -14.61 -31.70
C THR A 1126 30.60 -15.52 -30.57
N THR A 1127 30.40 -15.07 -29.33
CA THR A 1127 30.74 -15.86 -28.12
C THR A 1127 30.07 -17.23 -28.12
N TYR A 1128 28.77 -17.26 -28.44
CA TYR A 1128 28.01 -18.48 -28.63
C TYR A 1128 27.88 -18.78 -30.12
N TYR A 1129 28.23 -19.99 -30.53
CA TYR A 1129 28.14 -20.41 -31.93
C TYR A 1129 27.84 -21.91 -32.00
N ARG A 1130 27.22 -22.31 -33.10
CA ARG A 1130 27.05 -23.72 -33.45
C ARG A 1130 27.13 -23.87 -34.96
N ASP A 1131 27.96 -24.79 -35.41
CA ASP A 1131 28.25 -24.98 -36.83
C ASP A 1131 28.70 -23.66 -37.49
N LYS A 1132 27.89 -23.11 -38.40
CA LYS A 1132 28.14 -21.83 -39.09
C LYS A 1132 27.25 -20.67 -38.58
N TYR A 1133 26.46 -20.92 -37.55
CA TYR A 1133 25.56 -19.92 -36.99
C TYR A 1133 26.24 -19.10 -35.90
N ASN A 1134 26.13 -17.78 -36.01
CA ASN A 1134 26.29 -16.92 -34.85
C ASN A 1134 25.05 -17.03 -33.98
N LEU A 1135 25.22 -17.25 -32.68
CA LEU A 1135 24.11 -17.34 -31.75
C LEU A 1135 23.99 -16.04 -30.93
N PRO A 1136 22.78 -15.75 -30.42
CA PRO A 1136 22.52 -14.55 -29.62
C PRO A 1136 23.39 -14.52 -28.35
N CYS A 1137 23.73 -13.30 -27.91
CA CYS A 1137 24.51 -13.03 -26.71
C CYS A 1137 23.69 -12.17 -25.71
N PRO A 1138 22.83 -12.79 -24.87
CA PRO A 1138 21.96 -12.12 -23.88
C PRO A 1138 22.69 -11.26 -22.84
#